data_AF-A0A553PP15-F1
#
_entry.id   AF-A0A553PP15-F1
#
_cell.length_a   1.000
_cell.length_b   1.000
_cell.length_c   1.000
_cell.angle_alpha   90.00
_cell.angle_beta   90.00
_cell.angle_gamma   90.00
#
_symmetry.space_group_name_H-M   'P 1'
#
loop_
_entity.id
_entity.type
_entity.pdbx_description
1 polymer ?
#
loop_
_entity_poly.entity_id
_entity_poly.type
_entity_poly.pdbx_seq_one_letter_code
_entity_poly.pdbx_strand_id
1 'polypeptide(L)'
;MTAVDRYQAICHPLTNQVWASKKSKFMIFLAWIISLVLCIPQAIIFHSPKPYICTATFAPNWGMKVDVKVKEISLCFAFNFYYIRNQDILQSQVDLRLVFKEDGNAGLIAIKGGSRLIELPTFFQDEWNSLCMSVDLTGNAVMFVNGLKTFSNKISRDLSVLEPAFSPNFMEKLIIGFANRSDVFRGEMTQFNIWSTVLDEQEMRLFTDSFQMPTPNPDLLNWKRATFATGALVRSTKYPLSSIQRKAYPQYNIYQSYSNLEQATGTCKKYGGVLAKPETHEDHIKIFRAVQARQDRCPEYVIPFRKSEANTIVQLDSLDAIAFLNWDEGQPNGGTDQTALVVTESGNVKDVEPSYSACFVCKFERQVEFRLMGMPSELGRYIDRVYSYNHVMERFKGKKFGNFIALNPNESQWEIFSCEAGKAHYILEHADSPIGLRDWENAQGTGKSVDATTALKMTVCLQGQFTCSSGYCVDIGQLCDGWFDCDDTSDEKECNPLYGGNVGVFKRPPVTQAKGQKVSVFIQAEILKILEIAELEEVFKVKILLQLRWRDPRLLYANLKNITFSNKIFDPRQIWTPRIIFENTDTNKEIMEEEFSLFVEQLTSEGQNSHLSATREALVFNGSENNILMAATLAQEFHCEYTLNNFPFDVQRCSIRIAVAKELSDFVELIPNFGTNLEYLANRDLIQFRVTDEVMTLTSGGDVVITITLKRNFHYHLATTYLPSTCLVLAALMVLFIDQKHFEVTLMVALTSMLVMYTLYQGVSNSLPKTAYLKLIDIWLIFGLIMPFAVFLVLVVWELLSYERNSSVVSFKGIPVITHNVFKAATVAYVTWFSISSFFVPLLALVFCYAQICRAIWNNFSANKAPTITLPAPPMEHVPRARTATGSGTDCSTRHASEFMVSGTSFIQQDDEEPSANIGVSKEKESK
;
A
#
# COMPACT_ATOMS: atom_id res chain seq x y z
N MET A 1 -2.54 2.88 -67.36
CA MET A 1 -1.78 1.68 -67.77
C MET A 1 -2.02 0.44 -66.89
N THR A 2 -2.60 0.58 -65.70
CA THR A 2 -2.64 -0.46 -64.64
C THR A 2 -3.53 -1.69 -64.87
N ALA A 3 -4.34 -1.73 -65.93
CA ALA A 3 -5.22 -2.88 -66.22
C ALA A 3 -4.54 -4.01 -67.02
N VAL A 4 -3.50 -3.71 -67.81
CA VAL A 4 -2.88 -4.67 -68.74
C VAL A 4 -1.86 -5.57 -68.04
N ASP A 5 -1.04 -5.01 -67.14
CA ASP A 5 -0.03 -5.78 -66.38
C ASP A 5 -0.65 -6.94 -65.60
N ARG A 6 -1.82 -6.71 -64.98
CA ARG A 6 -2.53 -7.74 -64.20
C ARG A 6 -3.09 -8.88 -65.07
N TYR A 7 -3.39 -8.63 -66.34
CA TYR A 7 -3.80 -9.67 -67.28
C TYR A 7 -2.60 -10.54 -67.70
N GLN A 8 -1.48 -9.92 -68.08
CA GLN A 8 -0.29 -10.66 -68.53
C GLN A 8 0.38 -11.46 -67.41
N ALA A 9 0.40 -10.95 -66.17
CA ALA A 9 0.97 -11.67 -65.02
C ALA A 9 0.19 -12.94 -64.63
N ILE A 10 -1.11 -13.01 -64.95
CA ILE A 10 -1.98 -14.15 -64.60
C ILE A 10 -2.04 -15.19 -65.72
N CYS A 11 -2.09 -14.77 -66.99
CA CYS A 11 -2.31 -15.70 -68.10
C CYS A 11 -1.03 -16.39 -68.66
N HIS A 12 0.16 -15.82 -68.46
CA HIS A 12 1.42 -16.37 -69.01
C HIS A 12 2.60 -16.32 -68.02
N PRO A 13 2.59 -17.10 -66.93
CA PRO A 13 3.53 -16.95 -65.80
C PRO A 13 4.97 -17.41 -66.06
N LEU A 14 5.26 -18.10 -67.18
CA LEU A 14 6.58 -18.73 -67.44
C LEU A 14 7.14 -18.54 -68.87
N THR A 15 6.65 -17.55 -69.64
CA THR A 15 7.30 -17.17 -70.92
C THR A 15 8.59 -16.40 -70.66
N ASN A 16 9.65 -17.15 -70.39
CA ASN A 16 10.98 -16.64 -70.07
C ASN A 16 11.69 -16.02 -71.30
N GLN A 17 12.49 -15.00 -71.05
CA GLN A 17 13.58 -14.46 -71.89
C GLN A 17 13.63 -14.79 -73.40
N VAL A 18 13.08 -13.91 -74.26
CA VAL A 18 13.70 -13.59 -75.57
C VAL A 18 13.63 -12.07 -75.83
N TRP A 19 14.68 -11.51 -76.44
CA TRP A 19 14.85 -10.08 -76.72
C TRP A 19 13.85 -9.45 -77.70
N ALA A 20 13.67 -8.13 -77.56
CA ALA A 20 13.58 -7.22 -78.70
C ALA A 20 14.23 -5.84 -78.41
N SER A 21 15.52 -5.66 -78.78
CA SER A 21 16.33 -4.45 -78.51
C SER A 21 15.72 -3.11 -79.00
N LYS A 22 14.74 -3.15 -79.93
CA LYS A 22 14.15 -1.95 -80.56
C LYS A 22 13.38 -1.04 -79.60
N LYS A 23 12.62 -1.57 -78.61
CA LYS A 23 11.79 -0.71 -77.72
C LYS A 23 12.63 0.21 -76.81
N SER A 24 13.72 -0.30 -76.23
CA SER A 24 14.64 0.49 -75.40
C SER A 24 15.28 1.62 -76.21
N LYS A 25 15.80 1.33 -77.41
CA LYS A 25 16.41 2.33 -78.30
C LYS A 25 15.42 3.42 -78.73
N PHE A 26 14.15 3.07 -78.97
CA PHE A 26 13.10 4.05 -79.27
C PHE A 26 12.80 4.98 -78.07
N MET A 27 12.74 4.45 -76.85
CA MET A 27 12.50 5.27 -75.65
C MET A 27 13.67 6.22 -75.35
N ILE A 28 14.91 5.79 -75.55
CA ILE A 28 16.10 6.65 -75.40
C ILE A 28 16.10 7.76 -76.47
N PHE A 29 15.80 7.43 -77.72
CA PHE A 29 15.71 8.41 -78.81
C PHE A 29 14.62 9.48 -78.56
N LEU A 30 13.46 9.06 -78.05
CA LEU A 30 12.36 9.97 -77.68
C LEU A 30 12.79 10.93 -76.55
N ALA A 31 13.50 10.43 -75.52
CA ALA A 31 14.01 11.27 -74.44
C ALA A 31 15.04 12.30 -74.92
N TRP A 32 15.93 11.92 -75.85
CA TRP A 32 16.90 12.85 -76.46
C TRP A 32 16.22 13.96 -77.26
N ILE A 33 15.19 13.66 -78.05
CA ILE A 33 14.42 14.67 -78.79
C ILE A 33 13.72 15.64 -77.83
N ILE A 34 13.05 15.13 -76.78
CA ILE A 34 12.34 15.98 -75.81
C ILE A 34 13.33 16.90 -75.08
N SER A 35 14.50 16.39 -74.68
CA SER A 35 15.54 17.22 -74.05
C SER A 35 16.08 18.29 -75.00
N LEU A 36 16.32 17.95 -76.27
CA LEU A 36 16.87 18.90 -77.26
C LEU A 36 15.87 20.03 -77.56
N VAL A 37 14.58 19.73 -77.67
CA VAL A 37 13.51 20.73 -77.88
C VAL A 37 13.40 21.69 -76.68
N LEU A 38 13.54 21.19 -75.45
CA LEU A 38 13.44 22.02 -74.24
C LEU A 38 14.66 22.93 -73.99
N CYS A 39 15.80 22.67 -74.63
CA CYS A 39 16.99 23.54 -74.51
C CYS A 39 16.98 24.76 -75.45
N ILE A 40 16.12 24.79 -76.48
CA ILE A 40 16.08 25.85 -77.50
C ILE A 40 15.92 27.28 -76.93
N PRO A 41 15.12 27.56 -75.88
CA PRO A 41 14.92 28.92 -75.39
C PRO A 41 16.19 29.64 -74.93
N GLN A 42 17.22 28.91 -74.48
CA GLN A 42 18.46 29.53 -73.98
C GLN A 42 19.37 30.06 -75.11
N ALA A 43 19.30 29.49 -76.31
CA ALA A 43 20.12 29.92 -77.44
C ALA A 43 19.68 31.29 -78.02
N ILE A 44 18.39 31.61 -77.92
CA ILE A 44 17.80 32.84 -78.51
C ILE A 44 18.13 34.08 -77.65
N ILE A 45 18.37 33.91 -76.35
CA ILE A 45 18.60 35.02 -75.40
C ILE A 45 20.01 35.65 -75.54
N PHE A 46 20.98 34.95 -76.13
CA PHE A 46 22.40 35.34 -76.07
C PHE A 46 23.03 35.73 -77.43
N HIS A 47 22.25 36.10 -78.45
CA HIS A 47 22.78 36.39 -79.80
C HIS A 47 22.71 37.87 -80.23
N SER A 48 23.64 38.70 -79.71
CA SER A 48 24.28 39.86 -80.39
C SER A 48 23.43 41.09 -80.81
N PRO A 49 24.00 42.29 -81.07
CA PRO A 49 25.08 43.03 -80.39
C PRO A 49 24.63 44.43 -79.86
N LYS A 50 25.53 45.20 -79.23
CA LYS A 50 25.29 46.58 -78.70
C LYS A 50 25.24 47.65 -79.80
N PRO A 51 24.60 48.82 -79.57
CA PRO A 51 25.30 49.98 -78.96
C PRO A 51 24.64 50.55 -77.67
N TYR A 52 25.23 51.64 -77.14
CA TYR A 52 24.86 52.38 -75.91
C TYR A 52 23.81 53.50 -76.20
N ILE A 53 23.20 54.29 -75.28
CA ILE A 53 23.62 54.93 -74.01
C ILE A 53 22.39 55.17 -73.09
N CYS A 54 22.54 55.15 -71.75
CA CYS A 54 21.51 55.57 -70.78
C CYS A 54 22.08 56.32 -69.55
N THR A 55 21.39 57.38 -69.09
CA THR A 55 21.44 58.03 -67.75
C THR A 55 20.05 58.66 -67.48
N ALA A 56 19.58 59.06 -66.29
CA ALA A 56 20.11 59.20 -64.92
C ALA A 56 18.99 58.81 -63.90
N THR A 57 18.99 59.02 -62.57
CA THR A 57 19.82 59.74 -61.56
C THR A 57 19.98 58.89 -60.28
N PHE A 58 20.81 59.34 -59.32
CA PHE A 58 21.18 58.59 -58.10
C PHE A 58 20.64 59.19 -56.79
N ALA A 59 20.53 58.33 -55.76
CA ALA A 59 20.51 58.70 -54.35
C ALA A 59 21.63 57.94 -53.59
N PRO A 60 22.28 58.51 -52.56
CA PRO A 60 23.55 57.99 -52.04
C PRO A 60 23.41 57.01 -50.85
N ASN A 61 23.56 55.71 -51.11
CA ASN A 61 23.77 54.69 -50.08
C ASN A 61 25.19 54.10 -50.17
N TRP A 62 26.20 54.82 -49.68
CA TRP A 62 27.61 54.36 -49.64
C TRP A 62 28.06 53.93 -48.24
N GLY A 63 27.43 52.88 -47.73
CA GLY A 63 28.05 51.96 -46.78
C GLY A 63 28.42 50.66 -47.52
N MET A 64 29.51 49.99 -47.12
CA MET A 64 29.81 48.67 -47.68
C MET A 64 28.69 47.69 -47.29
N LYS A 65 27.94 47.18 -48.27
CA LYS A 65 27.12 45.98 -48.06
C LYS A 65 28.06 44.79 -47.89
N VAL A 66 28.31 44.41 -46.64
CA VAL A 66 28.98 43.15 -46.34
C VAL A 66 27.94 42.04 -46.54
N ASP A 67 28.15 41.19 -47.54
CA ASP A 67 27.36 39.96 -47.74
C ASP A 67 27.74 38.93 -46.67
N VAL A 68 27.39 39.23 -45.40
CA VAL A 68 27.52 38.27 -44.29
C VAL A 68 26.46 37.20 -44.47
N LYS A 69 26.81 36.12 -45.18
CA LYS A 69 26.09 34.85 -45.08
C LYS A 69 26.33 34.29 -43.68
N VAL A 70 25.54 34.77 -42.70
CA VAL A 70 25.55 34.28 -41.32
C VAL A 70 25.27 32.77 -41.37
N LYS A 71 26.25 32.00 -40.91
CA LYS A 71 26.37 30.55 -41.16
C LYS A 71 26.58 29.76 -39.87
N GLU A 72 27.05 30.46 -38.85
CA GLU A 72 27.05 30.13 -37.44
C GLU A 72 26.31 31.26 -36.72
N ILE A 73 25.75 31.00 -35.56
CA ILE A 73 25.14 32.07 -34.74
C ILE A 73 25.21 31.71 -33.27
N SER A 74 25.54 32.69 -32.44
CA SER A 74 25.30 32.63 -30.99
C SER A 74 24.40 33.76 -30.55
N LEU A 75 23.47 33.44 -29.64
CA LEU A 75 22.49 34.34 -29.04
C LEU A 75 22.58 34.18 -27.52
N CYS A 76 23.01 35.21 -26.81
CA CYS A 76 22.96 35.25 -25.34
C CYS A 76 22.08 36.42 -24.87
N PHE A 77 21.22 36.19 -23.88
CA PHE A 77 20.42 37.25 -23.26
C PHE A 77 20.06 36.96 -21.79
N ALA A 78 19.74 38.03 -21.05
CA ALA A 78 19.27 37.98 -19.67
C ALA A 78 17.85 38.55 -19.58
N PHE A 79 16.96 37.90 -18.83
CA PHE A 79 15.56 38.29 -18.70
C PHE A 79 14.98 37.96 -17.32
N ASN A 80 14.13 38.84 -16.82
CA ASN A 80 13.35 38.65 -15.61
C ASN A 80 11.87 38.78 -15.99
N PHE A 81 11.08 37.74 -15.76
CA PHE A 81 9.65 37.75 -16.08
C PHE A 81 8.82 37.77 -14.80
N TYR A 82 7.86 38.69 -14.76
CA TYR A 82 6.92 38.86 -13.66
C TYR A 82 5.59 38.15 -13.94
N TYR A 83 5.19 38.06 -15.22
CA TYR A 83 3.95 37.43 -15.69
C TYR A 83 4.04 37.07 -17.19
N ILE A 84 3.48 35.90 -17.56
CA ILE A 84 3.38 35.39 -18.94
C ILE A 84 1.97 34.79 -19.13
N ARG A 85 1.27 35.16 -20.21
CA ARG A 85 -0.01 34.58 -20.65
C ARG A 85 0.07 34.34 -22.16
N ASN A 86 -0.16 33.11 -22.60
CA ASN A 86 0.10 32.62 -23.97
C ASN A 86 1.56 32.78 -24.45
N GLN A 87 1.87 32.20 -25.61
CA GLN A 87 3.22 31.71 -25.95
C GLN A 87 3.70 32.24 -27.32
N ASP A 88 4.84 32.96 -27.35
CA ASP A 88 5.70 33.38 -28.50
C ASP A 88 6.46 34.68 -28.11
N ILE A 89 7.44 34.62 -27.18
CA ILE A 89 8.02 35.84 -26.56
C ILE A 89 8.90 36.67 -27.54
N LEU A 90 9.50 36.03 -28.54
CA LEU A 90 10.39 36.65 -29.52
C LEU A 90 9.98 36.24 -30.94
N GLN A 91 9.78 37.23 -31.81
CA GLN A 91 9.45 37.04 -33.22
C GLN A 91 10.21 38.05 -34.10
N SER A 92 11.23 37.56 -34.82
CA SER A 92 11.81 38.29 -35.96
C SER A 92 10.88 38.23 -37.18
N GLN A 93 10.97 39.21 -38.09
CA GLN A 93 10.26 39.15 -39.39
C GLN A 93 10.77 38.02 -40.31
N VAL A 94 11.83 37.31 -39.92
CA VAL A 94 12.26 36.04 -40.51
C VAL A 94 12.35 35.01 -39.39
N ASP A 95 11.49 33.97 -39.43
CA ASP A 95 11.08 33.19 -38.25
C ASP A 95 12.24 32.46 -37.50
N LEU A 96 12.62 32.99 -36.34
CA LEU A 96 13.22 32.25 -35.23
C LEU A 96 12.36 32.56 -34.00
N ARG A 97 11.73 31.55 -33.39
CA ARG A 97 10.74 31.75 -32.29
C ARG A 97 11.11 31.03 -31.01
N LEU A 98 10.82 31.67 -29.89
CA LEU A 98 11.00 31.15 -28.54
C LEU A 98 9.65 31.05 -27.82
N VAL A 99 9.18 29.81 -27.67
CA VAL A 99 7.84 29.45 -27.20
C VAL A 99 7.94 28.80 -25.82
N PHE A 100 7.22 29.30 -24.83
CA PHE A 100 7.31 28.82 -23.44
C PHE A 100 5.99 28.14 -23.06
N LYS A 101 6.03 26.86 -22.65
CA LYS A 101 4.82 26.05 -22.45
C LYS A 101 4.32 26.12 -21.00
N GLU A 102 3.01 25.96 -20.80
CA GLU A 102 2.34 26.11 -19.49
C GLU A 102 2.88 25.23 -18.35
N ASP A 103 3.54 24.12 -18.67
CA ASP A 103 3.95 23.10 -17.69
C ASP A 103 5.21 23.46 -16.89
N GLY A 104 5.79 24.65 -17.09
CA GLY A 104 6.96 25.18 -16.37
C GLY A 104 8.31 24.54 -16.72
N ASN A 105 8.29 23.30 -17.24
CA ASN A 105 9.46 22.44 -17.48
C ASN A 105 9.85 22.31 -18.97
N ALA A 106 9.22 23.07 -19.87
CA ALA A 106 9.44 22.94 -21.31
C ALA A 106 9.35 24.27 -22.07
N GLY A 107 10.36 24.55 -22.90
CA GLY A 107 10.37 25.68 -23.83
C GLY A 107 10.80 25.23 -25.22
N LEU A 108 9.89 25.39 -26.18
CA LEU A 108 10.07 24.97 -27.56
C LEU A 108 10.74 26.09 -28.35
N ILE A 109 11.97 25.83 -28.80
CA ILE A 109 12.69 26.72 -29.74
C ILE A 109 12.30 26.29 -31.15
N ALA A 110 11.41 27.05 -31.79
CA ALA A 110 10.96 26.76 -33.15
C ALA A 110 11.85 27.46 -34.18
N ILE A 111 12.76 26.68 -34.75
CA ILE A 111 13.46 26.98 -35.99
C ILE A 111 12.71 26.27 -37.13
N LYS A 112 12.42 27.00 -38.22
CA LYS A 112 11.66 26.48 -39.36
C LYS A 112 12.41 25.29 -39.97
N GLY A 113 11.79 24.12 -40.00
CA GLY A 113 12.41 22.85 -40.44
C GLY A 113 12.12 21.66 -39.52
N GLY A 114 11.88 21.89 -38.22
CA GLY A 114 11.47 20.81 -37.32
C GLY A 114 11.16 21.28 -35.90
N SER A 115 9.89 21.18 -35.48
CA SER A 115 9.45 21.48 -34.11
C SER A 115 9.81 20.34 -33.15
N ARG A 116 11.06 20.29 -32.69
CA ARG A 116 11.45 19.47 -31.54
C ARG A 116 11.09 20.19 -30.25
N LEU A 117 10.35 19.51 -29.37
CA LEU A 117 10.25 19.89 -27.96
C LEU A 117 11.63 19.72 -27.33
N ILE A 118 12.07 20.76 -26.61
CA ILE A 118 13.22 20.72 -25.73
C ILE A 118 12.68 21.01 -24.34
N GLU A 119 12.95 20.12 -23.40
CA GLU A 119 12.69 20.38 -21.99
C GLU A 119 13.76 21.34 -21.48
N LEU A 120 13.33 22.46 -20.91
CA LEU A 120 14.20 23.51 -20.38
C LEU A 120 14.11 23.46 -18.86
N PRO A 121 15.20 23.79 -18.12
CA PRO A 121 15.12 23.80 -16.68
C PRO A 121 14.15 24.90 -16.25
N THR A 122 13.56 24.74 -15.06
CA THR A 122 12.63 25.71 -14.51
C THR A 122 13.29 27.10 -14.42
N PHE A 123 12.67 28.08 -15.08
CA PHE A 123 13.10 29.47 -15.01
C PHE A 123 12.55 30.13 -13.73
N PHE A 124 13.38 30.95 -13.06
CA PHE A 124 13.05 31.59 -11.79
C PHE A 124 12.23 32.87 -12.02
N GLN A 125 10.93 32.84 -11.77
CA GLN A 125 10.06 34.02 -11.89
C GLN A 125 10.43 35.11 -10.87
N ASP A 126 10.26 36.38 -11.25
CA ASP A 126 10.75 37.58 -10.55
C ASP A 126 12.28 37.67 -10.36
N GLU A 127 13.05 36.70 -10.86
CA GLU A 127 14.53 36.73 -10.84
C GLU A 127 15.13 36.83 -12.25
N TRP A 128 16.38 37.28 -12.30
CA TRP A 128 17.14 37.37 -13.54
C TRP A 128 17.64 36.00 -13.98
N ASN A 129 17.00 35.49 -15.03
CA ASN A 129 17.42 34.32 -15.76
C ASN A 129 18.35 34.71 -16.89
N SER A 130 19.12 33.73 -17.36
CA SER A 130 20.04 33.86 -18.46
C SER A 130 19.94 32.65 -19.39
N LEU A 131 20.03 32.90 -20.68
CA LEU A 131 20.09 31.89 -21.71
C LEU A 131 21.21 32.26 -22.68
N CYS A 132 22.04 31.30 -23.05
CA CYS A 132 22.83 31.41 -24.26
C CYS A 132 22.77 30.13 -25.10
N MET A 133 22.57 30.31 -26.40
CA MET A 133 22.47 29.25 -27.39
C MET A 133 23.45 29.54 -28.54
N SER A 134 24.16 28.51 -28.98
CA SER A 134 25.13 28.56 -30.08
C SER A 134 24.84 27.44 -31.08
N VAL A 135 24.94 27.72 -32.38
CA VAL A 135 24.61 26.80 -33.49
C VAL A 135 25.71 26.80 -34.55
N ASP A 136 26.20 25.60 -34.90
CA ASP A 136 27.33 25.41 -35.83
C ASP A 136 26.93 25.17 -37.30
N LEU A 137 27.92 25.26 -38.20
CA LEU A 137 27.86 24.96 -39.64
C LEU A 137 27.33 23.58 -40.01
N THR A 138 27.26 22.65 -39.05
CA THR A 138 26.80 21.28 -39.27
C THR A 138 25.39 21.05 -38.71
N GLY A 139 24.80 22.03 -38.01
CA GLY A 139 23.50 21.94 -37.34
C GLY A 139 23.56 21.34 -35.94
N ASN A 140 24.73 21.26 -35.29
CA ASN A 140 24.81 21.01 -33.86
C ASN A 140 24.45 22.30 -33.12
N ALA A 141 23.68 22.19 -32.03
CA ALA A 141 23.42 23.32 -31.15
C ALA A 141 23.71 22.96 -29.70
N VAL A 142 24.31 23.91 -28.99
CA VAL A 142 24.56 23.86 -27.55
C VAL A 142 23.80 25.01 -26.90
N MET A 143 23.19 24.75 -25.74
CA MET A 143 22.45 25.75 -24.98
C MET A 143 22.73 25.61 -23.49
N PHE A 144 23.11 26.74 -22.90
CA PHE A 144 23.22 26.95 -21.48
C PHE A 144 22.03 27.78 -20.99
N VAL A 145 21.44 27.37 -19.87
CA VAL A 145 20.44 28.13 -19.12
C VAL A 145 20.93 28.24 -17.69
N ASN A 146 20.98 29.46 -17.14
CA ASN A 146 21.32 29.69 -15.73
C ASN A 146 22.65 29.03 -15.25
N GLY A 147 23.65 28.90 -16.13
CA GLY A 147 24.95 28.27 -15.83
C GLY A 147 25.00 26.76 -16.05
N LEU A 148 23.87 26.10 -16.35
CA LEU A 148 23.75 24.68 -16.61
C LEU A 148 23.65 24.39 -18.12
N LYS A 149 24.38 23.37 -18.59
CA LYS A 149 24.30 22.88 -19.98
C LYS A 149 23.03 22.04 -20.16
N THR A 150 21.98 22.63 -20.71
CA THR A 150 20.67 21.97 -20.87
C THR A 150 20.61 21.09 -22.12
N PHE A 151 21.13 21.59 -23.25
CA PHE A 151 21.00 20.93 -24.54
C PHE A 151 22.33 20.95 -25.27
N SER A 152 22.63 19.83 -25.96
CA SER A 152 23.83 19.64 -26.75
C SER A 152 23.53 18.55 -27.77
N ASN A 153 22.90 18.91 -28.89
CA ASN A 153 22.36 17.95 -29.83
C ASN A 153 22.22 18.51 -31.24
N LYS A 154 22.09 17.62 -32.23
CA LYS A 154 21.97 18.00 -33.64
C LYS A 154 20.51 18.29 -34.01
N ILE A 155 20.25 19.51 -34.49
CA ILE A 155 18.90 20.03 -34.75
C ILE A 155 18.31 19.49 -36.06
N SER A 156 19.12 19.34 -37.13
CA SER A 156 18.65 18.85 -38.44
C SER A 156 19.71 17.99 -39.16
N ARG A 157 19.27 17.25 -40.19
CA ARG A 157 20.15 16.63 -41.22
C ARG A 157 20.25 17.47 -42.50
N ASP A 158 19.37 18.45 -42.68
CA ASP A 158 19.33 19.32 -43.85
C ASP A 158 19.51 20.78 -43.39
N LEU A 159 20.58 21.41 -43.89
CA LEU A 159 20.95 22.80 -43.56
C LEU A 159 20.33 23.83 -44.50
N SER A 160 19.72 23.41 -45.62
CA SER A 160 19.08 24.32 -46.59
C SER A 160 17.95 25.15 -45.98
N VAL A 161 17.35 24.69 -44.88
CA VAL A 161 16.25 25.37 -44.19
C VAL A 161 16.71 26.57 -43.33
N LEU A 162 18.01 26.71 -43.08
CA LEU A 162 18.59 27.89 -42.41
C LEU A 162 18.93 29.03 -43.39
N GLU A 163 19.17 28.73 -44.67
CA GLU A 163 19.52 29.75 -45.67
C GLU A 163 18.46 30.86 -45.86
N PRO A 164 17.13 30.59 -45.79
CA PRO A 164 16.12 31.64 -45.84
C PRO A 164 15.99 32.47 -44.56
N ALA A 165 16.51 31.98 -43.42
CA ALA A 165 16.33 32.61 -42.10
C ALA A 165 17.20 33.86 -41.93
N PHE A 166 18.39 33.88 -42.53
CA PHE A 166 19.36 34.97 -42.44
C PHE A 166 19.47 35.77 -43.74
N SER A 167 18.32 36.27 -44.20
CA SER A 167 18.26 37.32 -45.21
C SER A 167 19.08 38.55 -44.78
N PRO A 168 19.73 39.31 -45.69
CA PRO A 168 20.41 40.56 -45.34
C PRO A 168 19.49 41.61 -44.69
N ASN A 169 18.17 41.47 -44.79
CA ASN A 169 17.18 42.32 -44.13
C ASN A 169 16.88 41.89 -42.66
N PHE A 170 17.46 40.80 -42.15
CA PHE A 170 17.27 40.33 -40.76
C PHE A 170 17.58 41.42 -39.72
N MET A 171 18.58 42.27 -40.01
CA MET A 171 18.99 43.38 -39.14
C MET A 171 18.19 44.68 -39.33
N GLU A 172 17.30 44.78 -40.33
CA GLU A 172 16.55 46.03 -40.56
C GLU A 172 15.45 46.27 -39.51
N LYS A 173 14.81 45.20 -39.01
CA LYS A 173 13.76 45.26 -37.96
C LYS A 173 13.71 44.00 -37.10
N LEU A 174 14.57 43.93 -36.07
CA LEU A 174 14.35 43.03 -34.95
C LEU A 174 13.22 43.58 -34.06
N ILE A 175 12.17 42.78 -33.85
CA ILE A 175 11.07 43.10 -32.92
C ILE A 175 11.22 42.21 -31.68
N ILE A 176 11.16 42.84 -30.50
CA ILE A 176 11.19 42.18 -29.20
C ILE A 176 9.80 42.36 -28.58
N GLY A 177 8.99 41.30 -28.58
CA GLY A 177 7.60 41.32 -28.14
C GLY A 177 6.70 40.38 -28.95
N PHE A 178 5.43 40.32 -28.57
CA PHE A 178 4.42 39.42 -29.15
C PHE A 178 3.85 39.88 -30.49
N ALA A 179 3.38 38.90 -31.27
CA ALA A 179 2.67 39.09 -32.54
C ALA A 179 1.30 39.81 -32.39
N ASN A 180 0.68 39.70 -31.21
CA ASN A 180 -0.74 40.03 -31.01
C ASN A 180 -0.94 40.97 -29.82
N ARG A 181 -1.90 41.90 -29.90
CA ARG A 181 -2.11 42.95 -28.87
C ARG A 181 -2.81 42.48 -27.58
N SER A 182 -3.26 41.23 -27.54
CA SER A 182 -4.02 40.62 -26.45
C SER A 182 -3.16 40.09 -25.30
N ASP A 183 -1.92 39.74 -25.58
CA ASP A 183 -1.09 38.90 -24.72
C ASP A 183 0.08 39.73 -24.17
N VAL A 184 0.19 39.81 -22.83
CA VAL A 184 1.01 40.83 -22.16
C VAL A 184 2.20 40.18 -21.44
N PHE A 185 3.39 40.35 -22.02
CA PHE A 185 4.64 40.05 -21.34
C PHE A 185 4.88 41.15 -20.31
N ARG A 186 4.99 40.78 -19.03
CA ARG A 186 5.37 41.71 -17.97
C ARG A 186 6.70 41.24 -17.42
N GLY A 187 7.75 42.01 -17.67
CA GLY A 187 9.12 41.65 -17.29
C GLY A 187 10.13 42.65 -17.83
N GLU A 188 11.40 42.37 -17.54
CA GLU A 188 12.57 43.14 -17.92
C GLU A 188 13.53 42.27 -18.74
N MET A 189 14.28 42.89 -19.65
CA MET A 189 15.30 42.20 -20.44
C MET A 189 16.55 43.07 -20.53
N THR A 190 17.72 42.43 -20.50
CA THR A 190 19.02 43.11 -20.55
C THR A 190 20.07 42.20 -21.20
N GLN A 191 21.22 42.77 -21.56
CA GLN A 191 22.35 42.04 -22.16
C GLN A 191 21.97 41.12 -23.34
N PHE A 192 20.94 41.46 -24.12
CA PHE A 192 20.56 40.68 -25.31
C PHE A 192 21.53 40.99 -26.45
N ASN A 193 22.36 40.00 -26.79
CA ASN A 193 23.50 40.11 -27.69
C ASN A 193 23.52 38.97 -28.71
N ILE A 194 24.03 39.24 -29.92
CA ILE A 194 24.12 38.26 -31.02
C ILE A 194 25.52 38.32 -31.65
N TRP A 195 26.07 37.13 -31.94
CA TRP A 195 27.36 36.89 -32.59
C TRP A 195 27.18 36.13 -33.91
N SER A 196 28.00 36.42 -34.94
CA SER A 196 28.05 35.66 -36.20
C SER A 196 28.89 34.37 -36.16
N THR A 197 29.40 34.01 -34.98
CA THR A 197 30.29 32.86 -34.72
C THR A 197 29.75 31.97 -33.61
N VAL A 198 30.18 30.70 -33.57
CA VAL A 198 30.04 29.83 -32.40
C VAL A 198 30.83 30.40 -31.20
N LEU A 199 30.16 30.58 -30.06
CA LEU A 199 30.82 30.83 -28.76
C LEU A 199 31.26 29.54 -28.09
N ASP A 200 32.30 29.60 -27.26
CA ASP A 200 32.76 28.46 -26.47
C ASP A 200 31.82 28.12 -25.29
N GLU A 201 31.81 26.86 -24.87
CA GLU A 201 30.99 26.38 -23.76
C GLU A 201 31.35 27.01 -22.41
N GLN A 202 32.62 27.32 -22.16
CA GLN A 202 33.02 28.00 -20.92
C GLN A 202 32.53 29.45 -20.92
N GLU A 203 32.54 30.13 -22.06
CA GLU A 203 32.03 31.51 -22.17
C GLU A 203 30.50 31.57 -22.07
N MET A 204 29.78 30.65 -22.72
CA MET A 204 28.33 30.51 -22.58
C MET A 204 27.94 30.21 -21.12
N ARG A 205 28.74 29.40 -20.42
CA ARG A 205 28.58 29.17 -18.97
C ARG A 205 28.86 30.43 -18.15
N LEU A 206 29.96 31.15 -18.39
CA LEU A 206 30.32 32.36 -17.64
C LEU A 206 29.30 33.51 -17.84
N PHE A 207 28.73 33.65 -19.03
CA PHE A 207 27.61 34.56 -19.27
C PHE A 207 26.37 34.12 -18.50
N THR A 208 25.99 32.85 -18.57
CA THR A 208 24.74 32.39 -17.95
C THR A 208 24.82 32.22 -16.43
N ASP A 209 26.00 32.01 -15.87
CA ASP A 209 26.20 31.89 -14.43
C ASP A 209 26.48 33.24 -13.75
N SER A 210 27.40 34.03 -14.32
CA SER A 210 27.95 35.24 -13.70
C SER A 210 27.64 36.55 -14.45
N PHE A 211 26.88 36.52 -15.55
CA PHE A 211 26.56 37.68 -16.41
C PHE A 211 27.82 38.41 -16.96
N GLN A 212 28.90 37.65 -17.16
CA GLN A 212 30.13 38.12 -17.78
C GLN A 212 30.00 38.09 -19.31
N MET A 213 30.46 39.11 -20.02
CA MET A 213 30.38 39.17 -21.48
C MET A 213 31.41 38.20 -22.13
N PRO A 214 31.00 37.33 -23.06
CA PRO A 214 31.90 36.53 -23.89
C PRO A 214 32.91 37.33 -24.72
N THR A 215 33.96 36.67 -25.19
CA THR A 215 35.05 37.21 -26.00
C THR A 215 35.27 36.37 -27.27
N PRO A 216 34.93 36.87 -28.48
CA PRO A 216 34.90 38.28 -28.87
C PRO A 216 33.64 39.04 -28.43
N ASN A 217 33.72 40.38 -28.50
CA ASN A 217 32.54 41.22 -28.35
C ASN A 217 31.52 40.90 -29.46
N PRO A 218 30.20 40.94 -29.18
CA PRO A 218 29.17 40.66 -30.18
C PRO A 218 29.23 41.67 -31.32
N ASP A 219 29.19 41.14 -32.54
CA ASP A 219 29.39 41.84 -33.82
C ASP A 219 28.07 42.11 -34.54
N LEU A 220 27.10 41.18 -34.49
CA LEU A 220 25.77 41.37 -35.07
C LEU A 220 24.90 42.30 -34.22
N LEU A 221 24.81 42.08 -32.90
CA LEU A 221 24.03 42.93 -32.01
C LEU A 221 24.67 43.08 -30.63
N ASN A 222 24.96 44.31 -30.23
CA ASN A 222 25.58 44.64 -28.94
C ASN A 222 24.64 45.52 -28.10
N TRP A 223 24.09 44.97 -27.02
CA TRP A 223 23.10 45.64 -26.15
C TRP A 223 23.58 46.99 -25.60
N LYS A 224 24.89 47.15 -25.39
CA LYS A 224 25.49 48.38 -24.85
C LYS A 224 25.68 49.49 -25.90
N ARG A 225 25.51 49.18 -27.19
CA ARG A 225 25.71 50.11 -28.33
C ARG A 225 24.47 50.31 -29.20
N ALA A 226 23.49 49.39 -29.14
CA ALA A 226 22.25 49.48 -29.89
C ALA A 226 21.34 50.61 -29.39
N THR A 227 20.57 51.21 -30.30
CA THR A 227 19.55 52.23 -30.02
C THR A 227 18.16 51.62 -30.19
N PHE A 228 17.31 51.76 -29.17
CA PHE A 228 16.00 51.09 -29.12
C PHE A 228 14.86 52.10 -29.25
N ALA A 229 13.91 51.85 -30.15
CA ALA A 229 12.66 52.61 -30.26
C ALA A 229 11.59 52.00 -29.34
N THR A 230 11.42 52.58 -28.16
CA THR A 230 10.47 52.10 -27.13
C THR A 230 9.03 52.52 -27.41
N GLY A 231 8.09 51.58 -27.41
CA GLY A 231 6.66 51.87 -27.41
C GLY A 231 6.18 52.47 -26.07
N ALA A 232 5.00 53.08 -26.06
CA ALA A 232 4.48 53.88 -24.93
C ALA A 232 4.28 53.14 -23.59
N LEU A 233 4.43 51.82 -23.55
CA LEU A 233 4.33 50.98 -22.35
C LEU A 233 5.70 50.48 -21.83
N VAL A 234 6.80 50.80 -22.53
CA VAL A 234 8.15 50.32 -22.19
C VAL A 234 8.94 51.42 -21.49
N ARG A 235 9.40 51.16 -20.26
CA ARG A 235 10.24 52.06 -19.48
C ARG A 235 11.68 51.56 -19.47
N SER A 236 12.63 52.41 -19.86
CA SER A 236 14.06 52.12 -19.70
C SER A 236 14.51 52.47 -18.27
N THR A 237 15.15 51.52 -17.60
CA THR A 237 15.71 51.62 -16.24
C THR A 237 17.18 51.18 -16.24
N LYS A 238 17.97 51.67 -15.29
CA LYS A 238 19.37 51.26 -15.11
C LYS A 238 19.52 50.53 -13.77
N TYR A 239 20.03 49.31 -13.83
CA TYR A 239 20.26 48.45 -12.66
C TYR A 239 21.76 48.19 -12.45
N PRO A 240 22.24 48.08 -11.19
CA PRO A 240 23.59 47.60 -10.90
C PRO A 240 23.69 46.10 -11.20
N LEU A 241 24.85 45.64 -11.68
CA LEU A 241 25.05 44.23 -12.08
C LEU A 241 24.78 43.23 -10.95
N SER A 242 25.04 43.62 -9.70
CA SER A 242 24.75 42.82 -8.49
C SER A 242 23.26 42.56 -8.26
N SER A 243 22.34 43.34 -8.84
CA SER A 243 20.89 43.07 -8.80
C SER A 243 20.41 42.10 -9.89
N ILE A 244 21.31 41.72 -10.81
CA ILE A 244 21.07 40.76 -11.89
C ILE A 244 21.67 39.39 -11.53
N GLN A 245 22.71 39.36 -10.69
CA GLN A 245 23.31 38.12 -10.20
C GLN A 245 22.32 37.30 -9.36
N ARG A 246 22.30 35.98 -9.58
CA ARG A 246 21.41 35.06 -8.87
C ARG A 246 21.81 34.98 -7.39
N LYS A 247 20.83 34.86 -6.50
CA LYS A 247 21.09 34.82 -5.05
C LYS A 247 21.83 33.55 -4.68
N ALA A 248 22.99 33.70 -4.05
CA ALA A 248 23.65 32.58 -3.39
C ALA A 248 22.85 32.12 -2.17
N TYR A 249 22.75 30.80 -1.99
CA TYR A 249 22.25 30.17 -0.78
C TYR A 249 23.45 29.71 0.08
N PRO A 250 23.35 29.66 1.42
CA PRO A 250 22.16 29.97 2.23
C PRO A 250 21.83 31.46 2.29
N GLN A 251 20.54 31.78 2.39
CA GLN A 251 20.03 33.12 2.58
C GLN A 251 19.63 33.36 4.04
N TYR A 252 19.86 34.58 4.53
CA TYR A 252 19.46 35.04 5.86
C TYR A 252 18.41 36.12 5.69
N ASN A 253 17.17 35.85 6.10
CA ASN A 253 16.08 36.82 6.05
C ASN A 253 15.63 37.19 7.46
N ILE A 254 15.66 38.49 7.76
CA ILE A 254 15.16 39.06 9.01
C ILE A 254 13.64 39.29 8.94
N TYR A 255 12.95 38.93 10.02
CA TYR A 255 11.52 39.14 10.25
C TYR A 255 11.33 40.26 11.28
N GLN A 256 10.36 41.15 11.04
CA GLN A 256 10.09 42.33 11.88
C GLN A 256 9.07 42.07 13.00
N SER A 257 8.45 40.89 13.00
CA SER A 257 7.61 40.41 14.10
C SER A 257 8.46 40.16 15.33
N TYR A 258 8.21 40.92 16.40
CA TYR A 258 8.82 40.69 17.71
C TYR A 258 8.31 39.35 18.26
N SER A 259 9.22 38.45 18.62
CA SER A 259 8.88 37.11 19.10
C SER A 259 9.92 36.60 20.10
N ASN A 260 9.51 35.74 21.02
CA ASN A 260 10.45 35.07 21.93
C ASN A 260 11.23 33.95 21.19
N LEU A 261 12.23 33.36 21.84
CA LEU A 261 13.12 32.35 21.23
C LEU A 261 12.37 31.13 20.67
N GLU A 262 11.34 30.65 21.38
CA GLU A 262 10.53 29.50 20.99
C GLU A 262 9.64 29.82 19.78
N GLN A 263 8.93 30.95 19.84
CA GLN A 263 8.09 31.49 18.75
C GLN A 263 8.92 31.77 17.49
N ALA A 264 10.11 32.36 17.62
CA ALA A 264 11.03 32.60 16.52
C ALA A 264 11.50 31.28 15.87
N THR A 265 11.85 30.29 16.70
CA THR A 265 12.26 28.95 16.23
C THR A 265 11.13 28.24 15.49
N GLY A 266 9.92 28.21 16.08
CA GLY A 266 8.73 27.62 15.46
C GLY A 266 8.33 28.35 14.17
N THR A 267 8.44 29.68 14.15
CA THR A 267 8.12 30.48 12.95
C THR A 267 9.10 30.20 11.81
N CYS A 268 10.42 30.20 12.06
CA CYS A 268 11.38 29.84 11.02
C CYS A 268 11.12 28.43 10.45
N LYS A 269 10.82 27.43 11.30
CA LYS A 269 10.45 26.08 10.88
C LYS A 269 9.23 26.08 9.96
N LYS A 270 8.15 26.80 10.31
CA LYS A 270 6.92 26.92 9.49
C LYS A 270 7.15 27.59 8.13
N TYR A 271 8.08 28.54 8.05
CA TYR A 271 8.52 29.12 6.76
C TYR A 271 9.51 28.22 5.98
N GLY A 272 9.89 27.04 6.49
CA GLY A 272 10.83 26.11 5.85
C GLY A 272 12.32 26.49 5.96
N GLY A 273 12.66 27.32 6.95
CA GLY A 273 14.03 27.62 7.32
C GLY A 273 14.35 27.12 8.73
N VAL A 274 15.55 27.46 9.20
CA VAL A 274 15.95 27.28 10.61
C VAL A 274 16.28 28.63 11.21
N LEU A 275 16.12 28.79 12.53
CA LEU A 275 16.57 30.00 13.22
C LEU A 275 18.11 30.11 13.05
N ALA A 276 18.61 31.29 12.71
CA ALA A 276 19.99 31.45 12.26
C ALA A 276 21.00 31.27 13.40
N LYS A 277 21.47 30.04 13.57
CA LYS A 277 22.59 29.65 14.42
C LYS A 277 23.93 30.02 13.74
N PRO A 278 24.75 30.94 14.28
CA PRO A 278 26.16 31.00 13.93
C PRO A 278 26.89 29.80 14.53
N GLU A 279 27.73 29.11 13.75
CA GLU A 279 28.58 28.01 14.25
C GLU A 279 30.04 28.43 14.38
N THR A 280 30.42 29.49 13.65
CA THR A 280 31.72 30.16 13.77
C THR A 280 31.55 31.66 13.99
N HIS A 281 32.61 32.33 14.44
CA HIS A 281 32.68 33.79 14.51
C HIS A 281 32.47 34.46 13.14
N GLU A 282 32.88 33.81 12.05
CA GLU A 282 32.66 34.32 10.70
C GLU A 282 31.16 34.30 10.33
N ASP A 283 30.43 33.29 10.78
CA ASP A 283 28.99 33.16 10.54
C ASP A 283 28.16 34.12 11.39
N HIS A 284 28.62 34.44 12.61
CA HIS A 284 28.05 35.54 13.41
C HIS A 284 28.15 36.86 12.64
N ILE A 285 29.32 37.15 12.06
CA ILE A 285 29.53 38.35 11.22
C ILE A 285 28.67 38.30 9.94
N LYS A 286 28.45 37.15 9.31
CA LYS A 286 27.55 37.01 8.14
C LYS A 286 26.10 37.31 8.51
N ILE A 287 25.60 36.76 9.61
CA ILE A 287 24.24 37.00 10.12
C ILE A 287 24.06 38.48 10.49
N PHE A 288 25.00 39.05 11.25
CA PHE A 288 24.97 40.45 11.64
C PHE A 288 24.95 41.40 10.43
N ARG A 289 25.77 41.14 9.39
CA ARG A 289 25.74 41.91 8.13
C ARG A 289 24.42 41.81 7.37
N ALA A 290 23.70 40.68 7.48
CA ALA A 290 22.36 40.54 6.89
C ALA A 290 21.30 41.35 7.64
N VAL A 291 21.45 41.51 8.96
CA VAL A 291 20.61 42.38 9.81
C VAL A 291 20.91 43.86 9.58
N GLN A 292 22.19 44.24 9.49
CA GLN A 292 22.67 45.61 9.35
C GLN A 292 22.02 46.37 8.16
N ALA A 293 21.61 45.66 7.11
CA ALA A 293 20.89 46.23 5.97
C ALA A 293 19.45 46.72 6.29
N ARG A 294 18.92 46.49 7.50
CA ARG A 294 17.58 46.91 7.97
C ARG A 294 17.57 47.37 9.43
N GLN A 295 18.71 47.83 9.95
CA GLN A 295 18.91 48.13 11.37
C GLN A 295 17.90 49.14 11.94
N ASP A 296 17.45 50.11 11.13
CA ASP A 296 16.40 51.12 11.41
C ASP A 296 15.08 50.60 12.00
N ARG A 297 14.79 49.29 11.91
CA ARG A 297 13.55 48.66 12.42
C ARG A 297 13.76 47.49 13.37
N CYS A 298 14.95 46.93 13.40
CA CYS A 298 15.31 45.78 14.23
C CYS A 298 16.67 46.08 14.88
N PRO A 299 16.67 46.83 16.00
CA PRO A 299 17.90 47.16 16.72
C PRO A 299 18.54 45.93 17.36
N GLU A 300 17.73 44.92 17.67
CA GLU A 300 18.13 43.72 18.38
C GLU A 300 17.49 42.47 17.78
N TYR A 301 18.16 41.32 17.88
CA TYR A 301 17.61 40.04 17.41
C TYR A 301 17.99 38.83 18.27
N VAL A 302 17.07 37.86 18.35
CA VAL A 302 17.25 36.62 19.12
C VAL A 302 18.17 35.64 18.39
N ILE A 303 19.02 34.92 19.14
CA ILE A 303 19.90 33.84 18.64
C ILE A 303 19.60 32.50 19.33
N PRO A 304 19.78 31.35 18.65
CA PRO A 304 19.43 30.02 19.17
C PRO A 304 20.49 29.47 20.14
N PHE A 305 20.69 30.16 21.27
CA PHE A 305 21.55 29.75 22.37
C PHE A 305 20.91 30.08 23.71
N ARG A 306 21.31 29.35 24.75
CA ARG A 306 20.90 29.61 26.13
C ARG A 306 22.09 29.70 27.07
N LYS A 307 21.87 30.34 28.21
CA LYS A 307 22.79 30.37 29.35
C LYS A 307 22.60 29.09 30.18
N SER A 308 23.69 28.42 30.52
CA SER A 308 23.72 27.30 31.46
C SER A 308 23.80 27.79 32.91
N GLU A 309 23.43 26.97 33.88
CA GLU A 309 23.59 27.23 35.33
C GLU A 309 25.04 27.56 35.70
N ALA A 310 26.01 27.02 34.94
CA ALA A 310 27.44 27.31 35.08
C ALA A 310 27.88 28.68 34.49
N ASN A 311 26.93 29.56 34.13
CA ASN A 311 27.16 30.87 33.48
C ASN A 311 27.87 30.77 32.12
N THR A 312 27.78 29.63 31.44
CA THR A 312 28.33 29.40 30.09
C THR A 312 27.25 29.48 29.02
N ILE A 313 27.60 29.98 27.82
CA ILE A 313 26.70 29.92 26.65
C ILE A 313 26.72 28.49 26.10
N VAL A 314 25.55 27.88 25.92
CA VAL A 314 25.41 26.52 25.38
C VAL A 314 24.39 26.44 24.23
N GLN A 315 24.60 25.51 23.31
CA GLN A 315 23.61 25.14 22.29
C GLN A 315 22.36 24.53 22.95
N LEU A 316 21.17 24.76 22.34
CA LEU A 316 19.91 24.19 22.81
C LEU A 316 19.97 22.65 22.84
N ASP A 317 20.45 22.05 21.76
CA ASP A 317 20.29 20.62 21.46
C ASP A 317 21.36 19.71 22.09
N SER A 318 22.59 20.22 22.31
CA SER A 318 23.76 19.40 22.64
C SER A 318 24.50 19.79 23.93
N LEU A 319 24.13 20.87 24.60
CA LEU A 319 24.82 21.45 25.77
C LEU A 319 26.29 21.87 25.53
N ASP A 320 26.80 21.83 24.30
CA ASP A 320 28.16 22.24 23.96
C ASP A 320 28.40 23.73 24.27
N ALA A 321 29.51 24.02 24.95
CA ALA A 321 29.87 25.37 25.38
C ALA A 321 30.53 26.20 24.25
N ILE A 322 30.08 27.44 24.07
CA ILE A 322 30.46 28.31 22.96
C ILE A 322 31.14 29.59 23.46
N ALA A 323 32.28 29.93 22.86
CA ALA A 323 33.19 30.98 23.36
C ALA A 323 33.54 32.08 22.33
N PHE A 324 32.93 32.10 21.14
CA PHE A 324 33.25 33.08 20.08
C PHE A 324 32.36 34.35 20.08
N LEU A 325 31.38 34.41 20.98
CA LEU A 325 30.43 35.52 21.14
C LEU A 325 30.95 36.49 22.20
N ASN A 326 30.88 37.79 21.91
CA ASN A 326 31.27 38.86 22.83
C ASN A 326 30.06 39.35 23.63
N TRP A 327 30.25 39.62 24.92
CA TRP A 327 29.25 40.28 25.76
C TRP A 327 29.26 41.80 25.58
N ASP A 328 28.10 42.44 25.73
CA ASP A 328 27.99 43.90 25.74
C ASP A 328 28.43 44.50 27.09
N GLU A 329 28.67 45.81 27.16
CA GLU A 329 29.19 46.44 28.38
C GLU A 329 28.24 46.25 29.59
N GLY A 330 28.75 45.63 30.66
CA GLY A 330 27.98 45.31 31.86
C GLY A 330 27.21 43.99 31.81
N GLN A 331 27.37 43.19 30.76
CA GLN A 331 26.75 41.86 30.62
C GLN A 331 27.76 40.71 30.84
N PRO A 332 27.31 39.49 31.24
CA PRO A 332 25.93 39.12 31.57
C PRO A 332 25.50 39.59 32.97
N ASN A 333 24.25 40.06 33.12
CA ASN A 333 23.77 40.65 34.38
C ASN A 333 22.68 39.84 35.11
N GLY A 334 21.98 38.92 34.44
CA GLY A 334 20.72 38.37 34.94
C GLY A 334 20.77 37.05 35.68
N GLY A 335 21.94 36.64 36.21
CA GLY A 335 22.06 35.43 37.04
C GLY A 335 21.52 34.15 36.39
N THR A 336 20.65 33.43 37.11
CA THR A 336 19.92 32.23 36.65
C THR A 336 18.65 32.51 35.87
N ASP A 337 18.14 33.74 35.92
CA ASP A 337 16.76 34.04 35.54
C ASP A 337 16.69 34.53 34.08
N GLN A 338 17.74 35.22 33.64
CA GLN A 338 17.97 35.53 32.23
C GLN A 338 18.76 34.42 31.55
N THR A 339 18.06 33.47 30.92
CA THR A 339 18.68 32.32 30.25
C THR A 339 18.64 32.36 28.72
N ALA A 340 17.96 33.34 28.12
CA ALA A 340 17.97 33.57 26.67
C ALA A 340 19.00 34.64 26.27
N LEU A 341 19.36 34.69 24.97
CA LEU A 341 20.42 35.55 24.45
C LEU A 341 19.95 36.35 23.23
N VAL A 342 20.32 37.63 23.20
CA VAL A 342 19.94 38.61 22.17
C VAL A 342 21.19 39.38 21.72
N VAL A 343 21.33 39.58 20.40
CA VAL A 343 22.38 40.41 19.80
C VAL A 343 21.90 41.86 19.72
N THR A 344 22.74 42.81 20.13
CA THR A 344 22.46 44.26 20.14
C THR A 344 23.01 44.95 18.88
N GLU A 345 22.69 46.24 18.71
CA GLU A 345 23.12 47.06 17.56
C GLU A 345 24.64 47.08 17.31
N SER A 346 25.45 46.82 18.36
CA SER A 346 26.91 46.76 18.32
C SER A 346 27.46 45.43 17.76
N GLY A 347 26.61 44.40 17.66
CA GLY A 347 27.00 43.01 17.34
C GLY A 347 27.45 42.18 18.55
N ASN A 348 27.45 42.77 19.74
CA ASN A 348 27.64 42.07 21.02
C ASN A 348 26.34 41.35 21.46
N VAL A 349 26.44 40.54 22.51
CA VAL A 349 25.35 39.75 23.09
C VAL A 349 25.01 40.24 24.49
N LYS A 350 23.72 40.26 24.83
CA LYS A 350 23.19 40.39 26.20
C LYS A 350 22.37 39.17 26.59
N ASP A 351 22.31 38.86 27.88
CA ASP A 351 21.30 37.96 28.42
C ASP A 351 19.96 38.68 28.61
N VAL A 352 18.88 37.91 28.49
CA VAL A 352 17.49 38.34 28.67
C VAL A 352 16.64 37.21 29.26
N GLU A 353 15.50 37.56 29.85
CA GLU A 353 14.49 36.58 30.28
C GLU A 353 13.93 35.82 29.05
N PRO A 354 13.63 34.50 29.14
CA PRO A 354 13.09 33.73 28.02
C PRO A 354 11.77 34.25 27.42
N SER A 355 11.04 35.08 28.16
CA SER A 355 9.83 35.78 27.72
C SER A 355 10.09 36.97 26.80
N TYR A 356 11.34 37.47 26.74
CA TYR A 356 11.71 38.67 25.98
C TYR A 356 11.54 38.47 24.47
N SER A 357 10.93 39.45 23.81
CA SER A 357 10.67 39.42 22.37
C SER A 357 11.52 40.44 21.62
N ALA A 358 12.11 39.99 20.51
CA ALA A 358 12.90 40.82 19.59
C ALA A 358 12.71 40.33 18.14
N CYS A 359 13.34 40.98 17.16
CA CYS A 359 13.36 40.46 15.80
C CYS A 359 14.12 39.11 15.73
N PHE A 360 13.98 38.39 14.62
CA PHE A 360 14.72 37.14 14.40
C PHE A 360 15.11 36.96 12.94
N VAL A 361 16.14 36.13 12.71
CA VAL A 361 16.71 35.84 11.39
C VAL A 361 16.55 34.37 11.08
N CYS A 362 15.88 34.03 9.99
CA CYS A 362 15.80 32.65 9.51
C CYS A 362 16.86 32.41 8.42
N LYS A 363 17.62 31.32 8.56
CA LYS A 363 18.52 30.75 7.55
C LYS A 363 17.71 29.83 6.63
N PHE A 364 17.82 30.04 5.32
CA PHE A 364 17.22 29.20 4.29
C PHE A 364 18.31 28.62 3.40
N GLU A 365 18.36 27.30 3.24
CA GLU A 365 19.41 26.61 2.47
C GLU A 365 19.04 26.40 0.99
N ARG A 366 17.76 26.62 0.66
CA ARG A 366 17.19 26.52 -0.70
C ARG A 366 16.07 27.55 -0.86
N GLN A 367 15.63 27.78 -2.10
CA GLN A 367 14.40 28.53 -2.34
C GLN A 367 13.20 27.77 -1.77
N VAL A 368 12.37 28.46 -1.00
CA VAL A 368 11.13 27.90 -0.44
C VAL A 368 9.95 28.23 -1.35
N GLU A 369 9.11 27.23 -1.60
CA GLU A 369 7.86 27.37 -2.34
C GLU A 369 6.69 26.88 -1.49
N PHE A 370 5.69 27.74 -1.32
CA PHE A 370 4.49 27.47 -0.54
C PHE A 370 3.42 26.91 -1.47
N ARG A 371 2.99 25.68 -1.23
CA ARG A 371 1.95 24.99 -2.01
C ARG A 371 0.61 25.16 -1.31
N LEU A 372 -0.41 25.63 -2.03
CA LEU A 372 -1.78 25.78 -1.52
C LEU A 372 -2.66 24.64 -2.04
N MET A 373 -3.04 23.76 -1.11
CA MET A 373 -3.77 22.51 -1.30
C MET A 373 -5.25 22.66 -0.96
N GLY A 374 -6.08 21.71 -1.39
CA GLY A 374 -7.53 21.66 -1.09
C GLY A 374 -8.44 22.53 -1.99
N MET A 375 -7.89 23.28 -2.95
CA MET A 375 -8.72 24.13 -3.82
C MET A 375 -9.72 23.35 -4.69
N PRO A 376 -11.00 23.79 -4.75
CA PRO A 376 -11.96 23.33 -5.74
C PRO A 376 -11.47 23.49 -7.18
N SER A 377 -11.84 22.54 -8.03
CA SER A 377 -11.40 22.46 -9.44
C SER A 377 -11.82 23.64 -10.30
N GLU A 378 -12.90 24.34 -9.96
CA GLU A 378 -13.41 25.50 -10.71
C GLU A 378 -12.65 26.80 -10.37
N LEU A 379 -12.34 27.07 -9.10
CA LEU A 379 -11.62 28.27 -8.67
C LEU A 379 -10.10 28.18 -8.90
N GLY A 380 -9.53 26.97 -8.94
CA GLY A 380 -8.13 26.73 -9.31
C GLY A 380 -7.75 27.11 -10.76
N ARG A 381 -8.66 27.71 -11.51
CA ARG A 381 -8.42 28.39 -12.81
C ARG A 381 -8.00 29.85 -12.69
N TYR A 382 -8.20 30.47 -11.53
CA TYR A 382 -7.94 31.89 -11.29
C TYR A 382 -6.99 32.13 -10.12
N ILE A 383 -7.00 31.23 -9.11
CA ILE A 383 -6.15 31.32 -7.93
C ILE A 383 -4.89 30.46 -8.11
N ASP A 384 -3.75 30.95 -7.63
CA ASP A 384 -2.47 30.24 -7.67
C ASP A 384 -2.40 29.07 -6.68
N ARG A 385 -1.69 28.00 -7.06
CA ARG A 385 -1.40 26.84 -6.19
C ARG A 385 0.03 26.81 -5.65
N VAL A 386 0.91 27.69 -6.14
CA VAL A 386 2.32 27.77 -5.74
C VAL A 386 2.71 29.24 -5.58
N TYR A 387 3.24 29.58 -4.41
CA TYR A 387 3.59 30.93 -4.01
C TYR A 387 5.06 31.03 -3.56
N SER A 388 5.69 32.17 -3.81
CA SER A 388 6.93 32.59 -3.16
C SER A 388 6.60 33.60 -2.04
N TYR A 389 7.30 33.53 -0.91
CA TYR A 389 7.13 34.52 0.17
C TYR A 389 8.06 35.72 -0.02
N ASN A 390 7.52 36.93 0.11
CA ASN A 390 8.27 38.18 -0.01
C ASN A 390 8.62 38.73 1.37
N HIS A 391 9.82 38.42 1.87
CA HIS A 391 10.37 38.86 3.16
C HIS A 391 10.62 40.39 3.30
N VAL A 392 10.07 41.22 2.42
CA VAL A 392 10.12 42.70 2.49
C VAL A 392 8.71 43.30 2.64
N MET A 393 7.70 42.62 2.08
CA MET A 393 6.29 43.03 2.08
C MET A 393 5.38 42.03 2.82
N GLU A 394 6.00 41.05 3.49
CA GLU A 394 5.42 40.01 4.36
C GLU A 394 4.20 39.29 3.75
N ARG A 395 4.20 39.17 2.42
CA ARG A 395 3.11 38.61 1.59
C ARG A 395 3.60 37.47 0.71
N PHE A 396 2.72 36.52 0.44
CA PHE A 396 2.95 35.45 -0.53
C PHE A 396 2.50 35.93 -1.91
N LYS A 397 3.33 35.72 -2.94
CA LYS A 397 3.00 36.00 -4.36
C LYS A 397 2.89 34.69 -5.13
N GLY A 398 1.77 34.49 -5.81
CA GLY A 398 1.50 33.34 -6.66
C GLY A 398 2.25 33.40 -7.99
N LYS A 399 2.67 32.23 -8.49
CA LYS A 399 3.48 32.14 -9.71
C LYS A 399 2.68 32.27 -11.02
N LYS A 400 1.67 31.42 -11.23
CA LYS A 400 0.96 31.30 -12.52
C LYS A 400 0.13 32.53 -12.88
N PHE A 401 -0.61 33.09 -11.93
CA PHE A 401 -1.53 34.21 -12.18
C PHE A 401 -1.10 35.51 -11.50
N GLY A 402 -0.22 35.46 -10.50
CA GLY A 402 0.24 36.66 -9.78
C GLY A 402 -0.74 37.13 -8.72
N ASN A 403 -1.59 36.24 -8.18
CA ASN A 403 -2.40 36.53 -7.00
C ASN A 403 -1.50 36.71 -5.77
N PHE A 404 -2.06 37.27 -4.70
CA PHE A 404 -1.35 37.43 -3.44
C PHE A 404 -2.15 36.83 -2.29
N ILE A 405 -1.43 36.35 -1.27
CA ILE A 405 -1.97 36.12 0.07
C ILE A 405 -1.23 37.10 1.00
N ALA A 406 -1.96 38.01 1.63
CA ALA A 406 -1.38 39.04 2.48
C ALA A 406 -2.27 39.33 3.68
N LEU A 407 -1.66 39.77 4.79
CA LEU A 407 -2.37 40.32 5.93
C LEU A 407 -2.88 41.73 5.58
N ASN A 408 -4.17 41.98 5.76
CA ASN A 408 -4.75 43.31 5.70
C ASN A 408 -4.44 44.05 7.03
N PRO A 409 -3.62 45.13 7.01
CA PRO A 409 -3.15 45.77 8.24
C PRO A 409 -4.23 46.60 8.97
N ASN A 410 -5.38 46.84 8.34
CA ASN A 410 -6.48 47.58 8.97
C ASN A 410 -7.41 46.65 9.75
N GLU A 411 -7.63 45.44 9.23
CA GLU A 411 -8.65 44.49 9.71
C GLU A 411 -8.03 43.26 10.40
N SER A 412 -6.70 43.07 10.31
CA SER A 412 -5.95 41.95 10.90
C SER A 412 -6.34 40.56 10.39
N GLN A 413 -6.89 40.50 9.17
CA GLN A 413 -7.33 39.29 8.48
C GLN A 413 -6.39 38.97 7.31
N TRP A 414 -6.20 37.68 6.97
CA TRP A 414 -5.46 37.31 5.75
C TRP A 414 -6.42 37.20 4.55
N GLU A 415 -6.06 37.84 3.44
CA GLU A 415 -6.85 37.84 2.21
C GLU A 415 -6.12 37.11 1.07
N ILE A 416 -6.83 36.26 0.33
CA ILE A 416 -6.41 35.77 -0.99
C ILE A 416 -7.04 36.69 -2.05
N PHE A 417 -6.23 37.54 -2.69
CA PHE A 417 -6.71 38.55 -3.63
C PHE A 417 -6.06 38.45 -5.02
N SER A 418 -6.82 38.85 -6.04
CA SER A 418 -6.36 38.92 -7.42
C SER A 418 -6.29 40.35 -7.93
N CYS A 419 -5.15 40.72 -8.54
CA CYS A 419 -5.00 42.04 -9.15
C CYS A 419 -5.84 42.24 -10.43
N GLU A 420 -6.40 41.18 -11.04
CA GLU A 420 -7.36 41.32 -12.15
C GLU A 420 -8.78 41.66 -11.65
N ALA A 421 -9.17 41.21 -10.44
CA ALA A 421 -10.54 41.35 -9.93
C ALA A 421 -10.75 42.53 -8.97
N GLY A 422 -9.70 43.02 -8.30
CA GLY A 422 -9.80 44.17 -7.37
C GLY A 422 -10.61 43.88 -6.10
N LYS A 423 -10.79 42.60 -5.74
CA LYS A 423 -11.48 42.13 -4.54
C LYS A 423 -10.78 40.87 -3.99
N ALA A 424 -10.92 40.61 -2.69
CA ALA A 424 -10.61 39.30 -2.11
C ALA A 424 -11.53 38.22 -2.71
N HIS A 425 -11.02 36.99 -2.79
CA HIS A 425 -11.79 35.78 -3.07
C HIS A 425 -12.03 34.97 -1.80
N TYR A 426 -11.03 34.92 -0.92
CA TYR A 426 -11.11 34.25 0.38
C TYR A 426 -10.53 35.14 1.47
N ILE A 427 -11.13 35.05 2.67
CA ILE A 427 -10.73 35.75 3.89
C ILE A 427 -10.48 34.70 4.99
N LEU A 428 -9.49 34.94 5.83
CA LEU A 428 -9.27 34.25 7.10
C LEU A 428 -9.45 35.28 8.22
N GLU A 429 -10.51 35.14 9.01
CA GLU A 429 -10.95 36.14 9.99
C GLU A 429 -9.99 36.36 11.19
N HIS A 430 -8.86 35.65 11.25
CA HIS A 430 -7.93 35.68 12.38
C HIS A 430 -6.51 36.03 11.91
N ALA A 431 -5.77 36.72 12.78
CA ALA A 431 -4.38 37.13 12.52
C ALA A 431 -3.36 35.97 12.54
N ASP A 432 -3.83 34.73 12.77
CA ASP A 432 -3.03 33.52 12.74
C ASP A 432 -2.28 33.34 11.41
N SER A 433 -1.14 32.64 11.46
CA SER A 433 -0.39 32.31 10.25
C SER A 433 -1.27 31.50 9.28
N PRO A 434 -1.29 31.82 7.97
CA PRO A 434 -2.04 31.07 6.96
C PRO A 434 -1.37 29.72 6.63
N ILE A 435 -0.19 29.45 7.19
CA ILE A 435 0.57 28.20 7.03
C ILE A 435 -0.04 27.09 7.90
N GLY A 436 -0.13 25.88 7.36
CA GLY A 436 -0.85 24.75 7.95
C GLY A 436 -2.24 24.59 7.35
N LEU A 437 -3.17 24.02 8.10
CA LEU A 437 -4.57 23.83 7.71
C LEU A 437 -5.43 24.96 8.31
N ARG A 438 -6.20 25.66 7.48
CA ARG A 438 -7.10 26.75 7.89
C ARG A 438 -8.42 26.65 7.14
N ASP A 439 -9.50 27.04 7.81
CA ASP A 439 -10.80 27.24 7.17
C ASP A 439 -10.88 28.69 6.67
N TRP A 440 -11.14 28.85 5.38
CA TRP A 440 -11.23 30.16 4.73
C TRP A 440 -12.66 30.46 4.31
N GLU A 441 -13.13 31.68 4.58
CA GLU A 441 -14.45 32.14 4.18
C GLU A 441 -14.43 32.71 2.77
N ASN A 442 -15.48 32.44 1.98
CA ASN A 442 -15.59 32.92 0.60
C ASN A 442 -16.12 34.36 0.58
N ALA A 443 -15.24 35.32 0.30
CA ALA A 443 -15.56 36.75 0.23
C ALA A 443 -16.51 37.12 -0.92
N GLN A 444 -16.81 36.19 -1.84
CA GLN A 444 -17.64 36.39 -3.03
C GLN A 444 -18.90 35.51 -2.95
N GLY A 445 -19.68 35.69 -1.87
CA GLY A 445 -20.92 34.93 -1.59
C GLY A 445 -22.01 35.08 -2.66
N THR A 446 -22.01 34.22 -3.68
CA THR A 446 -23.00 34.21 -4.77
C THR A 446 -24.24 33.35 -4.45
N GLY A 447 -24.99 33.73 -3.41
CA GLY A 447 -26.43 33.41 -3.27
C GLY A 447 -26.84 31.95 -3.06
N LYS A 448 -25.92 31.01 -2.79
CA LYS A 448 -26.21 29.64 -2.35
C LYS A 448 -25.22 29.21 -1.27
N SER A 449 -25.75 28.73 -0.14
CA SER A 449 -25.07 28.50 1.16
C SER A 449 -24.28 29.72 1.66
N VAL A 450 -24.73 30.30 2.78
CA VAL A 450 -24.07 31.46 3.41
C VAL A 450 -22.82 31.02 4.19
N ASP A 451 -22.81 29.79 4.68
CA ASP A 451 -21.82 29.25 5.62
C ASP A 451 -20.76 28.36 4.91
N ALA A 452 -20.29 28.78 3.74
CA ALA A 452 -19.43 27.99 2.86
C ALA A 452 -17.93 28.14 3.16
N THR A 453 -17.50 27.80 4.37
CA THR A 453 -16.08 27.67 4.72
C THR A 453 -15.38 26.63 3.84
N THR A 454 -14.13 26.92 3.45
CA THR A 454 -13.29 26.02 2.64
C THR A 454 -11.98 25.73 3.36
N ALA A 455 -11.79 24.48 3.78
CA ALA A 455 -10.54 24.02 4.36
C ALA A 455 -9.42 24.02 3.29
N LEU A 456 -8.50 24.97 3.38
CA LEU A 456 -7.31 25.07 2.53
C LEU A 456 -6.06 24.81 3.37
N LYS A 457 -5.10 24.08 2.81
CA LYS A 457 -3.83 23.77 3.47
C LYS A 457 -2.65 24.43 2.75
N MET A 458 -1.92 25.30 3.42
CA MET A 458 -0.73 25.96 2.88
C MET A 458 0.53 25.32 3.46
N THR A 459 1.36 24.70 2.61
CA THR A 459 2.49 23.86 3.04
C THR A 459 3.80 24.21 2.36
N VAL A 460 4.88 24.07 3.13
CA VAL A 460 6.29 24.17 2.71
C VAL A 460 6.96 22.78 2.61
N CYS A 461 6.32 21.76 3.15
CA CYS A 461 6.88 20.43 3.33
C CYS A 461 7.22 19.78 1.98
N LEU A 462 8.16 18.84 1.98
CA LEU A 462 8.62 18.14 0.79
C LEU A 462 7.55 17.13 0.28
N GLN A 463 7.86 16.44 -0.82
CA GLN A 463 7.14 15.22 -1.17
C GLN A 463 7.58 14.11 -0.19
N GLY A 464 6.66 13.27 0.27
CA GLY A 464 6.90 12.32 1.36
C GLY A 464 6.82 12.90 2.78
N GLN A 465 6.45 14.17 2.95
CA GLN A 465 6.19 14.78 4.26
C GLN A 465 4.71 15.18 4.41
N PHE A 466 4.20 15.09 5.63
CA PHE A 466 2.87 15.59 6.00
C PHE A 466 2.98 16.94 6.71
N THR A 467 1.96 17.79 6.54
CA THR A 467 1.89 19.11 7.17
C THR A 467 0.87 19.11 8.31
N CYS A 468 1.33 19.36 9.54
CA CYS A 468 0.48 19.59 10.70
C CYS A 468 -0.43 20.82 10.50
N SER A 469 -1.56 20.91 11.22
CA SER A 469 -2.49 22.06 11.08
C SER A 469 -1.86 23.40 11.49
N SER A 470 -0.85 23.35 12.34
CA SER A 470 0.01 24.43 12.84
C SER A 470 1.10 24.88 11.86
N GLY A 471 1.35 24.12 10.79
CA GLY A 471 2.32 24.44 9.73
C GLY A 471 3.68 23.73 9.81
N TYR A 472 3.89 22.81 10.76
CA TYR A 472 5.11 21.99 10.80
C TYR A 472 5.08 20.82 9.83
N CYS A 473 6.27 20.27 9.55
CA CYS A 473 6.48 19.13 8.65
C CYS A 473 7.00 17.92 9.41
N VAL A 474 6.29 16.79 9.31
CA VAL A 474 6.70 15.48 9.82
C VAL A 474 6.83 14.49 8.65
N ASP A 475 7.52 13.36 8.83
CA ASP A 475 7.59 12.35 7.79
C ASP A 475 6.23 11.63 7.63
N ILE A 476 5.84 11.28 6.40
CA ILE A 476 4.56 10.61 6.17
C ILE A 476 4.52 9.18 6.73
N GLY A 477 5.69 8.60 7.04
CA GLY A 477 5.84 7.36 7.78
C GLY A 477 5.48 7.46 9.27
N GLN A 478 5.52 8.65 9.87
CA GLN A 478 5.16 8.90 11.28
C GLN A 478 3.64 9.05 11.47
N LEU A 479 2.93 9.55 10.45
CA LEU A 479 1.49 9.82 10.51
C LEU A 479 0.66 8.58 10.92
N CYS A 480 -0.08 8.61 12.02
CA CYS A 480 -0.87 7.46 12.50
C CYS A 480 0.02 6.26 12.91
N ASP A 481 1.05 6.53 13.71
CA ASP A 481 1.89 5.51 14.34
C ASP A 481 1.69 5.37 15.87
N GLY A 482 0.93 6.30 16.46
CA GLY A 482 0.58 6.32 17.89
C GLY A 482 1.42 7.27 18.76
N TRP A 483 2.35 8.02 18.17
CA TRP A 483 3.08 9.10 18.84
C TRP A 483 2.54 10.48 18.42
N PHE A 484 2.94 11.53 19.14
CA PHE A 484 2.58 12.92 18.81
C PHE A 484 3.83 13.65 18.33
N ASP A 485 4.06 13.66 17.02
CA ASP A 485 5.16 14.37 16.36
C ASP A 485 4.76 15.79 15.93
N CYS A 486 3.47 16.05 15.73
CA CYS A 486 2.91 17.38 15.55
C CYS A 486 2.63 18.05 16.91
N ASP A 487 3.14 19.28 17.12
CA ASP A 487 2.81 20.19 18.26
C ASP A 487 1.30 20.29 18.58
N ASP A 488 0.44 20.03 17.59
CA ASP A 488 -1.01 20.17 17.63
C ASP A 488 -1.79 18.85 17.51
N THR A 489 -1.12 17.69 17.55
CA THR A 489 -1.69 16.34 17.38
C THR A 489 -2.55 16.12 16.11
N SER A 490 -2.28 16.84 15.00
CA SER A 490 -2.98 16.67 13.71
C SER A 490 -2.62 15.39 12.96
N ASP A 491 -1.51 14.77 13.33
CA ASP A 491 -1.03 13.49 12.86
C ASP A 491 -1.98 12.34 13.22
N GLU A 492 -2.37 12.24 14.49
CA GLU A 492 -3.16 11.12 15.05
C GLU A 492 -4.69 11.31 14.96
N LYS A 493 -5.18 12.46 14.46
CA LYS A 493 -6.62 12.79 14.47
C LYS A 493 -7.47 12.11 13.40
N GLU A 494 -6.89 11.74 12.25
CA GLU A 494 -7.65 11.25 11.09
C GLU A 494 -7.05 9.94 10.54
N CYS A 495 -6.97 8.91 11.39
CA CYS A 495 -6.28 7.66 11.06
C CYS A 495 -7.12 6.60 10.33
N ASN A 496 -8.24 6.98 9.71
CA ASN A 496 -8.97 6.09 8.80
C ASN A 496 -8.15 5.89 7.51
N PRO A 497 -7.77 4.67 7.11
CA PRO A 497 -6.97 4.46 5.91
C PRO A 497 -7.76 4.65 4.61
N LEU A 498 -9.09 4.87 4.63
CA LEU A 498 -9.89 5.06 3.43
C LEU A 498 -9.70 6.47 2.81
N TYR A 499 -9.34 6.55 1.54
CA TYR A 499 -8.96 7.80 0.87
C TYR A 499 -9.93 8.24 -0.24
N GLY A 500 -10.33 9.52 -0.20
CA GLY A 500 -11.11 10.20 -1.23
C GLY A 500 -12.62 10.24 -0.95
N GLY A 501 -13.25 11.41 -1.13
CA GLY A 501 -14.60 11.74 -0.63
C GLY A 501 -15.82 11.01 -1.23
N ASN A 502 -15.64 9.85 -1.87
CA ASN A 502 -16.72 9.00 -2.39
C ASN A 502 -16.90 7.70 -1.59
N VAL A 503 -16.47 7.64 -0.32
CA VAL A 503 -16.62 6.47 0.57
C VAL A 503 -18.06 6.23 1.06
N GLY A 504 -19.05 6.57 0.23
CA GLY A 504 -20.48 6.52 0.54
C GLY A 504 -21.22 5.47 -0.30
N VAL A 505 -21.86 4.53 0.40
CA VAL A 505 -22.93 3.66 -0.15
C VAL A 505 -22.48 2.61 -1.20
N PHE A 506 -21.26 2.07 -1.10
CA PHE A 506 -20.88 0.84 -1.81
C PHE A 506 -21.54 -0.42 -1.21
N LYS A 507 -22.88 -0.50 -1.23
CA LYS A 507 -23.66 -1.66 -0.73
C LYS A 507 -23.67 -2.87 -1.69
N ARG A 508 -22.98 -2.80 -2.83
CA ARG A 508 -22.92 -3.87 -3.84
C ARG A 508 -21.48 -4.40 -3.99
N PRO A 509 -21.29 -5.70 -4.29
CA PRO A 509 -19.96 -6.28 -4.54
C PRO A 509 -19.15 -5.48 -5.57
N PRO A 510 -17.81 -5.51 -5.51
CA PRO A 510 -16.96 -4.92 -6.53
C PRO A 510 -17.21 -5.56 -7.91
N VAL A 511 -17.12 -4.75 -8.96
CA VAL A 511 -17.33 -5.21 -10.34
C VAL A 511 -16.01 -5.76 -10.87
N THR A 512 -16.00 -7.06 -11.17
CA THR A 512 -14.88 -7.74 -11.84
C THR A 512 -14.75 -7.27 -13.29
N GLN A 513 -13.51 -7.24 -13.82
CA GLN A 513 -13.26 -6.77 -15.20
C GLN A 513 -13.79 -7.75 -16.26
N ALA A 514 -13.91 -9.03 -15.93
CA ALA A 514 -14.46 -10.06 -16.81
C ALA A 514 -15.95 -10.31 -16.55
N LYS A 515 -16.78 -10.15 -17.57
CA LYS A 515 -18.23 -10.34 -17.49
C LYS A 515 -18.58 -11.80 -17.11
N GLY A 516 -19.03 -12.00 -15.88
CA GLY A 516 -19.41 -13.31 -15.33
C GLY A 516 -18.41 -13.91 -14.33
N GLN A 517 -17.31 -13.21 -14.01
CA GLN A 517 -16.41 -13.60 -12.93
C GLN A 517 -16.95 -13.15 -11.58
N LYS A 518 -16.99 -14.05 -10.58
CA LYS A 518 -17.40 -13.73 -9.21
C LYS A 518 -16.28 -13.02 -8.43
N VAL A 519 -16.65 -12.35 -7.34
CA VAL A 519 -15.73 -11.77 -6.37
C VAL A 519 -15.23 -12.88 -5.45
N SER A 520 -13.97 -13.26 -5.61
CA SER A 520 -13.31 -14.25 -4.76
C SER A 520 -13.07 -13.70 -3.35
N VAL A 521 -13.72 -14.29 -2.35
CA VAL A 521 -13.51 -14.01 -0.93
C VAL A 521 -12.77 -15.19 -0.32
N PHE A 522 -11.52 -14.96 0.09
CA PHE A 522 -10.71 -15.97 0.74
C PHE A 522 -11.13 -16.11 2.21
N ILE A 523 -11.31 -17.34 2.67
CA ILE A 523 -11.77 -17.65 4.03
C ILE A 523 -10.75 -18.53 4.76
N GLN A 524 -10.45 -18.15 5.99
CA GLN A 524 -9.61 -18.86 6.96
C GLN A 524 -10.38 -18.94 8.28
N ALA A 525 -10.25 -20.06 8.99
CA ALA A 525 -10.93 -20.33 10.24
C ALA A 525 -9.98 -21.02 11.23
N GLU A 526 -10.11 -20.66 12.51
CA GLU A 526 -9.35 -21.23 13.62
C GLU A 526 -10.31 -21.55 14.77
N ILE A 527 -10.26 -22.77 15.32
CA ILE A 527 -11.19 -23.21 16.36
C ILE A 527 -10.55 -22.92 17.72
N LEU A 528 -11.02 -21.86 18.38
CA LEU A 528 -10.46 -21.39 19.64
C LEU A 528 -10.79 -22.34 20.80
N LYS A 529 -12.03 -22.84 20.87
CA LYS A 529 -12.46 -23.94 21.75
C LYS A 529 -13.90 -24.36 21.48
N ILE A 530 -14.22 -25.62 21.75
CA ILE A 530 -15.62 -26.03 21.99
C ILE A 530 -16.03 -25.51 23.38
N LEU A 531 -17.26 -24.99 23.48
CA LEU A 531 -17.85 -24.44 24.70
C LEU A 531 -18.79 -25.46 25.36
N GLU A 532 -19.64 -26.11 24.57
CA GLU A 532 -20.70 -27.01 25.05
C GLU A 532 -21.09 -28.04 23.98
N ILE A 533 -21.57 -29.21 24.39
CA ILE A 533 -22.05 -30.30 23.54
C ILE A 533 -23.34 -30.82 24.17
N ALA A 534 -24.48 -30.70 23.48
CA ALA A 534 -25.80 -31.04 24.01
C ALA A 534 -26.46 -32.14 23.16
N GLU A 535 -26.14 -33.40 23.48
CA GLU A 535 -26.66 -34.57 22.75
C GLU A 535 -28.18 -34.74 22.81
N LEU A 536 -28.85 -34.16 23.81
CA LEU A 536 -30.31 -34.17 23.95
C LEU A 536 -31.02 -33.14 23.05
N GLU A 537 -30.29 -32.13 22.60
CA GLU A 537 -30.80 -30.97 21.85
C GLU A 537 -30.25 -30.92 20.41
N GLU A 538 -29.43 -31.91 20.02
CA GLU A 538 -28.78 -32.04 18.71
C GLU A 538 -27.89 -30.84 18.31
N VAL A 539 -27.36 -30.11 19.30
CA VAL A 539 -26.47 -28.95 19.10
C VAL A 539 -25.08 -29.10 19.73
N PHE A 540 -24.13 -28.32 19.24
CA PHE A 540 -22.84 -28.06 19.87
C PHE A 540 -22.50 -26.57 19.76
N LYS A 541 -21.84 -26.02 20.79
CA LYS A 541 -21.46 -24.61 20.88
C LYS A 541 -19.96 -24.47 20.77
N VAL A 542 -19.47 -23.59 19.90
CA VAL A 542 -18.05 -23.45 19.60
C VAL A 542 -17.66 -21.99 19.46
N LYS A 543 -16.48 -21.63 19.96
CA LYS A 543 -15.86 -20.33 19.72
C LYS A 543 -14.84 -20.46 18.60
N ILE A 544 -15.02 -19.70 17.52
CA ILE A 544 -14.13 -19.68 16.36
C ILE A 544 -13.64 -18.25 16.07
N LEU A 545 -12.42 -18.15 15.56
CA LEU A 545 -11.92 -16.96 14.89
C LEU A 545 -12.10 -17.19 13.38
N LEU A 546 -12.80 -16.27 12.71
CA LEU A 546 -12.95 -16.27 11.26
C LEU A 546 -12.24 -15.06 10.67
N GLN A 547 -11.47 -15.30 9.60
CA GLN A 547 -10.79 -14.28 8.81
C GLN A 547 -11.28 -14.37 7.36
N LEU A 548 -11.74 -13.25 6.81
CA LEU A 548 -12.14 -13.10 5.41
C LEU A 548 -11.22 -12.08 4.73
N ARG A 549 -10.68 -12.42 3.56
CA ARG A 549 -9.84 -11.52 2.75
C ARG A 549 -10.43 -11.32 1.36
N TRP A 550 -10.55 -10.07 0.92
CA TRP A 550 -10.96 -9.73 -0.46
C TRP A 550 -10.27 -8.44 -0.93
N ARG A 551 -10.49 -8.07 -2.20
CA ARG A 551 -9.99 -6.81 -2.79
C ARG A 551 -11.14 -6.02 -3.37
N ASP A 552 -11.00 -4.69 -3.41
CA ASP A 552 -11.99 -3.80 -4.00
C ASP A 552 -11.30 -2.73 -4.86
N PRO A 553 -11.24 -2.92 -6.19
CA PRO A 553 -10.64 -1.95 -7.13
C PRO A 553 -11.30 -0.57 -7.16
N ARG A 554 -12.38 -0.33 -6.41
CA ARG A 554 -13.06 0.97 -6.29
C ARG A 554 -12.48 1.82 -5.15
N LEU A 555 -11.76 1.21 -4.22
CA LEU A 555 -11.22 1.86 -3.03
C LEU A 555 -9.77 2.29 -3.25
N LEU A 556 -9.42 3.42 -2.63
CA LEU A 556 -8.05 3.88 -2.47
C LEU A 556 -7.75 3.95 -0.98
N TYR A 557 -6.51 3.64 -0.60
CA TYR A 557 -6.07 3.71 0.78
C TYR A 557 -4.97 4.76 0.96
N ALA A 558 -4.90 5.39 2.13
CA ALA A 558 -3.87 6.35 2.50
C ALA A 558 -2.94 5.76 3.58
N ASN A 559 -1.64 6.01 3.41
CA ASN A 559 -0.62 5.89 4.46
C ASN A 559 -0.58 4.51 5.16
N LEU A 560 -0.79 3.44 4.38
CA LEU A 560 -0.72 2.07 4.88
C LEU A 560 0.63 1.79 5.54
N LYS A 561 0.58 1.15 6.70
CA LYS A 561 1.72 0.62 7.45
C LYS A 561 1.92 -0.87 7.14
N ASN A 562 3.16 -1.33 7.28
CA ASN A 562 3.51 -2.76 7.20
C ASN A 562 2.77 -3.64 8.24
N ILE A 563 2.25 -3.05 9.32
CA ILE A 563 1.52 -3.75 10.38
C ILE A 563 0.01 -3.62 10.11
N THR A 564 -0.62 -4.70 9.69
CA THR A 564 -2.07 -4.76 9.35
C THR A 564 -2.97 -4.18 10.44
N PHE A 565 -2.66 -4.42 11.72
CA PHE A 565 -3.47 -3.92 12.86
C PHE A 565 -3.50 -2.39 12.99
N SER A 566 -2.48 -1.68 12.50
CA SER A 566 -2.46 -0.21 12.45
C SER A 566 -3.41 0.33 11.38
N ASN A 567 -3.63 -0.44 10.30
CA ASN A 567 -4.47 -0.04 9.15
C ASN A 567 -5.96 -0.30 9.39
N LYS A 568 -6.49 0.05 10.58
CA LYS A 568 -7.86 -0.25 10.98
C LYS A 568 -8.88 0.66 10.29
N ILE A 569 -9.89 0.07 9.66
CA ILE A 569 -11.07 0.81 9.18
C ILE A 569 -12.05 0.95 10.35
N PHE A 570 -12.40 2.19 10.70
CA PHE A 570 -13.22 2.50 11.89
C PHE A 570 -14.73 2.33 11.67
N ASP A 571 -15.23 2.62 10.46
CA ASP A 571 -16.66 2.52 10.13
C ASP A 571 -16.89 1.50 8.99
N PRO A 572 -17.47 0.32 9.29
CA PRO A 572 -17.74 -0.70 8.28
C PRO A 572 -18.83 -0.32 7.27
N ARG A 573 -19.59 0.75 7.50
CA ARG A 573 -20.70 1.19 6.61
C ARG A 573 -20.21 1.91 5.35
N GLN A 574 -18.93 2.29 5.32
CA GLN A 574 -18.30 3.04 4.22
C GLN A 574 -17.92 2.14 3.03
N ILE A 575 -17.68 0.85 3.27
CA ILE A 575 -17.24 -0.12 2.26
C ILE A 575 -18.29 -1.22 2.02
N TRP A 576 -18.08 -2.02 0.96
CA TRP A 576 -18.77 -3.29 0.82
C TRP A 576 -18.13 -4.35 1.73
N THR A 577 -18.95 -5.10 2.47
CA THR A 577 -18.55 -6.29 3.23
C THR A 577 -19.31 -7.52 2.74
N PRO A 578 -18.68 -8.71 2.69
CA PRO A 578 -19.34 -9.94 2.28
C PRO A 578 -20.33 -10.43 3.34
N ARG A 579 -21.60 -10.66 2.97
CA ARG A 579 -22.61 -11.27 3.86
C ARG A 579 -22.46 -12.79 3.83
N ILE A 580 -21.94 -13.33 4.93
CA ILE A 580 -21.73 -14.75 5.16
C ILE A 580 -22.76 -15.24 6.19
N ILE A 581 -23.35 -16.41 5.92
CA ILE A 581 -24.40 -17.03 6.72
C ILE A 581 -23.99 -18.42 7.22
N PHE A 582 -24.50 -18.80 8.39
CA PHE A 582 -24.32 -20.13 8.96
C PHE A 582 -25.57 -20.99 8.77
N GLU A 583 -25.58 -21.87 7.76
CA GLU A 583 -26.79 -22.62 7.36
C GLU A 583 -27.31 -23.60 8.43
N ASN A 584 -26.45 -24.15 9.28
CA ASN A 584 -26.86 -25.08 10.35
C ASN A 584 -27.06 -24.37 11.71
N THR A 585 -27.76 -23.23 11.67
CA THR A 585 -28.20 -22.45 12.85
C THR A 585 -29.70 -22.10 12.69
N ASP A 586 -30.44 -21.98 13.80
CA ASP A 586 -31.91 -21.86 13.79
C ASP A 586 -32.46 -20.72 12.91
N THR A 587 -31.70 -19.63 12.79
CA THR A 587 -32.10 -18.41 12.07
C THR A 587 -31.22 -18.09 10.85
N ASN A 588 -30.34 -19.01 10.43
CA ASN A 588 -29.31 -18.76 9.40
C ASN A 588 -28.46 -17.50 9.71
N LYS A 589 -27.97 -17.37 10.95
CA LYS A 589 -27.33 -16.14 11.45
C LYS A 589 -26.24 -15.60 10.52
N GLU A 590 -26.17 -14.28 10.42
CA GLU A 590 -25.15 -13.56 9.64
C GLU A 590 -24.00 -13.08 10.53
N ILE A 591 -22.77 -13.13 10.01
CA ILE A 591 -21.58 -12.66 10.75
C ILE A 591 -21.67 -11.15 11.10
N MET A 592 -22.46 -10.39 10.34
CA MET A 592 -22.65 -8.94 10.56
C MET A 592 -23.52 -8.61 11.80
N GLU A 593 -24.09 -9.59 12.49
CA GLU A 593 -24.78 -9.38 13.77
C GLU A 593 -23.83 -9.30 14.98
N GLU A 594 -22.56 -9.73 14.83
CA GLU A 594 -21.54 -9.69 15.88
C GLU A 594 -20.45 -8.63 15.59
N GLU A 595 -19.67 -8.27 16.62
CA GLU A 595 -18.57 -7.30 16.49
C GLU A 595 -17.42 -7.87 15.66
N PHE A 596 -17.26 -7.36 14.43
CA PHE A 596 -16.12 -7.65 13.57
C PHE A 596 -15.18 -6.45 13.45
N SER A 597 -13.93 -6.74 13.13
CA SER A 597 -12.86 -5.76 12.91
C SER A 597 -12.41 -5.77 11.45
N LEU A 598 -12.15 -4.59 10.89
CA LEU A 598 -11.70 -4.40 9.51
C LEU A 598 -10.30 -3.78 9.48
N PHE A 599 -9.43 -4.32 8.66
CA PHE A 599 -8.07 -3.86 8.45
C PHE A 599 -7.70 -3.91 6.96
N VAL A 600 -6.62 -3.22 6.57
CA VAL A 600 -6.03 -3.33 5.23
C VAL A 600 -4.64 -3.98 5.32
N GLU A 601 -4.44 -5.08 4.60
CA GLU A 601 -3.14 -5.74 4.46
C GLU A 601 -2.35 -5.05 3.36
N GLN A 602 -1.22 -4.42 3.72
CA GLN A 602 -0.30 -3.83 2.74
C GLN A 602 0.46 -4.95 2.00
N LEU A 603 0.20 -5.10 0.70
CA LEU A 603 0.90 -6.04 -0.19
C LEU A 603 1.87 -5.33 -1.13
N THR A 604 1.76 -4.01 -1.27
CA THR A 604 2.59 -3.16 -2.15
C THR A 604 3.42 -2.16 -1.34
N SER A 605 4.74 -2.12 -1.58
CA SER A 605 5.66 -1.21 -0.89
C SER A 605 5.66 0.23 -1.43
N GLU A 606 5.24 0.44 -2.68
CA GLU A 606 5.26 1.75 -3.34
C GLU A 606 3.86 2.37 -3.38
N GLY A 607 3.66 3.46 -2.62
CA GLY A 607 2.44 4.27 -2.67
C GLY A 607 2.66 5.55 -3.49
N GLN A 608 1.64 6.01 -4.21
CA GLN A 608 1.73 7.22 -5.04
C GLN A 608 1.43 8.48 -4.22
N ASN A 609 2.27 9.51 -4.31
CA ASN A 609 1.99 10.81 -3.68
C ASN A 609 0.65 11.41 -4.13
N SER A 610 -0.18 11.83 -3.18
CA SER A 610 -1.47 12.51 -3.38
C SER A 610 -1.39 13.74 -4.29
N HIS A 611 -2.39 13.92 -5.16
CA HIS A 611 -2.50 15.10 -6.01
C HIS A 611 -2.69 16.40 -5.22
N LEU A 612 -2.10 17.51 -5.71
CA LEU A 612 -2.18 18.88 -5.18
C LEU A 612 -3.61 19.48 -5.10
N SER A 613 -4.66 18.74 -5.48
CA SER A 613 -6.06 19.13 -5.29
C SER A 613 -6.71 18.50 -4.05
N ALA A 614 -6.08 17.50 -3.41
CA ALA A 614 -6.50 17.02 -2.11
C ALA A 614 -6.06 18.02 -1.01
N THR A 615 -6.84 18.16 0.06
CA THR A 615 -6.47 19.00 1.23
C THR A 615 -5.45 18.31 2.15
N ARG A 616 -5.29 17.00 2.03
CA ARG A 616 -4.41 16.15 2.84
C ARG A 616 -3.38 15.42 2.00
N GLU A 617 -2.13 15.51 2.42
CA GLU A 617 -1.01 14.74 1.91
C GLU A 617 -1.14 13.27 2.32
N ALA A 618 -1.01 12.37 1.34
CA ALA A 618 -1.07 10.92 1.54
C ALA A 618 -0.18 10.18 0.55
N LEU A 619 0.43 9.08 0.99
CA LEU A 619 0.83 7.98 0.12
C LEU A 619 -0.42 7.17 -0.21
N VAL A 620 -0.84 7.18 -1.47
CA VAL A 620 -2.07 6.55 -1.96
C VAL A 620 -1.75 5.17 -2.52
N PHE A 621 -2.46 4.16 -2.01
CA PHE A 621 -2.35 2.75 -2.39
C PHE A 621 -3.65 2.26 -3.04
N ASN A 622 -3.54 1.32 -3.99
CA ASN A 622 -4.67 0.87 -4.79
C ASN A 622 -5.38 -0.36 -4.17
N GLY A 623 -6.70 -0.30 -4.06
CA GLY A 623 -7.56 -1.37 -3.56
C GLY A 623 -7.69 -2.60 -4.46
N SER A 624 -7.17 -2.56 -5.71
CA SER A 624 -7.01 -3.77 -6.54
C SER A 624 -5.78 -4.62 -6.16
N GLU A 625 -4.82 -4.03 -5.46
CA GLU A 625 -3.52 -4.65 -5.17
C GLU A 625 -3.40 -5.09 -3.70
N ASN A 626 -4.05 -4.38 -2.78
CA ASN A 626 -4.01 -4.60 -1.34
C ASN A 626 -5.31 -5.27 -0.84
N ASN A 627 -5.22 -6.18 0.13
CA ASN A 627 -6.40 -6.88 0.65
C ASN A 627 -7.10 -6.07 1.76
N ILE A 628 -8.42 -6.22 1.87
CA ILE A 628 -9.17 -5.95 3.09
C ILE A 628 -9.22 -7.26 3.89
N LEU A 629 -8.88 -7.21 5.18
CA LEU A 629 -9.03 -8.29 6.14
C LEU A 629 -10.19 -7.95 7.09
N MET A 630 -11.19 -8.82 7.13
CA MET A 630 -12.24 -8.82 8.15
C MET A 630 -11.98 -9.96 9.13
N ALA A 631 -11.81 -9.64 10.41
CA ALA A 631 -11.61 -10.62 11.49
C ALA A 631 -12.74 -10.53 12.52
N ALA A 632 -13.41 -11.66 12.78
CA ALA A 632 -14.52 -11.79 13.72
C ALA A 632 -14.29 -12.98 14.66
N THR A 633 -14.56 -12.81 15.94
CA THR A 633 -14.36 -13.86 16.97
C THR A 633 -15.70 -14.21 17.61
N LEU A 634 -16.37 -15.22 17.05
CA LEU A 634 -17.78 -15.53 17.32
C LEU A 634 -17.96 -16.80 18.19
N ALA A 635 -19.08 -16.88 18.90
CA ALA A 635 -19.36 -17.93 19.91
C ALA A 635 -20.73 -18.59 19.68
N GLN A 636 -20.86 -19.32 18.58
CA GLN A 636 -22.14 -19.75 18.02
C GLN A 636 -22.48 -21.23 18.32
N GLU A 637 -23.78 -21.51 18.40
CA GLU A 637 -24.41 -22.84 18.49
C GLU A 637 -24.75 -23.38 17.10
N PHE A 638 -24.47 -24.64 16.85
CA PHE A 638 -24.64 -25.28 15.55
C PHE A 638 -25.31 -26.65 15.69
N HIS A 639 -26.19 -26.97 14.74
CA HIS A 639 -26.85 -28.28 14.67
C HIS A 639 -25.88 -29.39 14.24
N CYS A 640 -25.92 -30.54 14.93
CA CYS A 640 -25.10 -31.72 14.70
C CYS A 640 -25.91 -33.01 14.94
N GLU A 641 -26.09 -33.81 13.88
CA GLU A 641 -26.78 -35.10 13.94
C GLU A 641 -25.90 -36.14 14.66
N TYR A 642 -26.31 -36.57 15.86
CA TYR A 642 -25.54 -37.52 16.68
C TYR A 642 -25.92 -38.98 16.37
N THR A 643 -24.95 -39.75 15.88
CA THR A 643 -25.12 -41.16 15.46
C THR A 643 -24.76 -42.12 16.61
N LEU A 644 -25.75 -42.58 17.37
CA LEU A 644 -25.53 -43.28 18.65
C LEU A 644 -25.55 -44.81 18.58
N ASN A 645 -25.62 -45.41 17.38
CA ASN A 645 -25.71 -46.88 17.19
C ASN A 645 -24.63 -47.65 17.97
N ASN A 646 -23.40 -47.15 17.97
CA ASN A 646 -22.24 -47.77 18.61
C ASN A 646 -21.95 -47.26 20.05
N PHE A 647 -22.84 -46.48 20.64
CA PHE A 647 -22.64 -45.89 21.98
C PHE A 647 -22.31 -46.98 23.03
N PRO A 648 -21.28 -46.79 23.90
CA PRO A 648 -20.48 -45.57 24.11
C PRO A 648 -19.14 -45.54 23.35
N PHE A 649 -18.97 -46.36 22.30
CA PHE A 649 -17.76 -46.43 21.46
C PHE A 649 -17.92 -45.65 20.14
N ASP A 650 -18.78 -44.64 20.16
CA ASP A 650 -19.18 -43.83 19.02
C ASP A 650 -18.17 -42.72 18.68
N VAL A 651 -18.22 -42.30 17.41
CA VAL A 651 -17.42 -41.21 16.84
C VAL A 651 -18.38 -40.30 16.08
N GLN A 652 -18.50 -39.06 16.53
CA GLN A 652 -19.40 -38.06 15.97
C GLN A 652 -18.67 -37.11 15.03
N ARG A 653 -19.38 -36.56 14.05
CA ARG A 653 -18.85 -35.65 13.03
C ARG A 653 -19.71 -34.41 12.95
N CYS A 654 -19.42 -33.43 13.79
CA CYS A 654 -20.15 -32.18 13.80
C CYS A 654 -19.58 -31.23 12.74
N SER A 655 -20.46 -30.69 11.89
CA SER A 655 -20.09 -29.78 10.82
C SER A 655 -20.50 -28.34 11.14
N ILE A 656 -19.72 -27.36 10.67
CA ILE A 656 -20.10 -25.95 10.56
C ILE A 656 -20.22 -25.65 9.07
N ARG A 657 -21.41 -25.20 8.62
CA ARG A 657 -21.69 -24.89 7.21
C ARG A 657 -21.69 -23.38 7.01
N ILE A 658 -20.75 -22.91 6.19
CA ILE A 658 -20.51 -21.49 5.91
C ILE A 658 -20.83 -21.23 4.44
N ALA A 659 -21.87 -20.45 4.19
CA ALA A 659 -22.35 -20.10 2.85
C ALA A 659 -22.37 -18.58 2.65
N VAL A 660 -22.46 -18.15 1.39
CA VAL A 660 -22.76 -16.75 1.04
C VAL A 660 -24.26 -16.53 1.14
N ALA A 661 -24.70 -15.35 1.61
CA ALA A 661 -26.11 -14.95 1.54
C ALA A 661 -26.69 -15.13 0.13
N LYS A 662 -27.89 -15.70 0.02
CA LYS A 662 -28.40 -16.28 -1.24
C LYS A 662 -28.53 -15.24 -2.36
N GLU A 663 -28.78 -13.97 -2.03
CA GLU A 663 -28.87 -12.84 -2.97
C GLU A 663 -27.51 -12.42 -3.56
N LEU A 664 -26.40 -12.86 -2.96
CA LEU A 664 -25.02 -12.57 -3.39
C LEU A 664 -24.33 -13.78 -4.02
N SER A 665 -24.96 -14.96 -3.99
CA SER A 665 -24.36 -16.22 -4.47
C SER A 665 -23.96 -16.20 -5.95
N ASP A 666 -24.65 -15.43 -6.80
CA ASP A 666 -24.29 -15.20 -8.21
C ASP A 666 -23.06 -14.28 -8.39
N PHE A 667 -22.72 -13.46 -7.40
CA PHE A 667 -21.72 -12.40 -7.50
C PHE A 667 -20.44 -12.67 -6.69
N VAL A 668 -20.49 -13.57 -5.72
CA VAL A 668 -19.42 -13.83 -4.73
C VAL A 668 -19.16 -15.32 -4.65
N GLU A 669 -17.89 -15.71 -4.48
CA GLU A 669 -17.46 -17.09 -4.28
C GLU A 669 -16.54 -17.18 -3.04
N LEU A 670 -16.65 -18.28 -2.28
CA LEU A 670 -15.78 -18.55 -1.14
C LEU A 670 -14.63 -19.47 -1.58
N ILE A 671 -13.40 -19.09 -1.23
CA ILE A 671 -12.19 -19.88 -1.50
C ILE A 671 -11.46 -20.14 -0.17
N PRO A 672 -11.30 -21.40 0.28
CA PRO A 672 -10.48 -21.69 1.46
C PRO A 672 -9.03 -21.29 1.19
N ASN A 673 -8.37 -20.65 2.16
CA ASN A 673 -7.01 -20.14 1.98
C ASN A 673 -5.98 -21.29 1.92
N PHE A 674 -5.57 -21.69 0.71
CA PHE A 674 -4.67 -22.83 0.47
C PHE A 674 -3.24 -22.56 0.99
N GLY A 675 -2.99 -22.92 2.25
CA GLY A 675 -1.67 -22.85 2.87
C GLY A 675 -1.71 -22.96 4.40
N THR A 676 -2.81 -22.50 5.03
CA THR A 676 -3.09 -22.69 6.44
C THR A 676 -4.01 -23.90 6.64
N ASN A 677 -3.55 -24.93 7.35
CA ASN A 677 -4.45 -25.97 7.84
C ASN A 677 -5.43 -25.37 8.86
N LEU A 678 -6.65 -25.91 8.93
CA LEU A 678 -7.56 -25.64 10.04
C LEU A 678 -6.93 -26.17 11.34
N GLU A 679 -6.81 -25.31 12.36
CA GLU A 679 -6.22 -25.68 13.65
C GLU A 679 -7.22 -25.53 14.81
N TYR A 680 -7.26 -26.55 15.67
CA TYR A 680 -7.90 -26.50 16.97
C TYR A 680 -6.89 -26.12 18.06
N LEU A 681 -7.02 -24.90 18.60
CA LEU A 681 -6.02 -24.24 19.46
C LEU A 681 -6.17 -24.54 20.98
N ALA A 682 -7.24 -25.22 21.39
CA ALA A 682 -7.48 -25.60 22.78
C ALA A 682 -7.01 -27.03 23.11
N ASN A 683 -7.13 -27.42 24.38
CA ASN A 683 -6.95 -28.82 24.76
C ASN A 683 -7.98 -29.71 24.03
N ARG A 684 -7.47 -30.74 23.33
CA ARG A 684 -8.27 -31.73 22.58
C ARG A 684 -9.02 -32.70 23.49
N ASP A 685 -8.59 -32.85 24.74
CA ASP A 685 -9.28 -33.64 25.76
C ASP A 685 -10.37 -32.81 26.44
N LEU A 686 -11.62 -33.01 26.01
CA LEU A 686 -12.82 -32.54 26.69
C LEU A 686 -13.28 -33.59 27.71
N ILE A 687 -14.23 -33.22 28.57
CA ILE A 687 -14.71 -34.10 29.66
C ILE A 687 -15.33 -35.39 29.10
N GLN A 688 -16.23 -35.27 28.11
CA GLN A 688 -16.96 -36.41 27.54
C GLN A 688 -16.34 -36.97 26.24
N PHE A 689 -15.56 -36.16 25.53
CA PHE A 689 -15.06 -36.44 24.17
C PHE A 689 -13.59 -36.04 24.01
N ARG A 690 -12.92 -36.61 23.01
CA ARG A 690 -11.63 -36.18 22.48
C ARG A 690 -11.82 -35.66 21.05
N VAL A 691 -11.31 -34.48 20.75
CA VAL A 691 -11.17 -33.98 19.37
C VAL A 691 -10.06 -34.78 18.69
N THR A 692 -10.37 -35.49 17.60
CA THR A 692 -9.38 -36.31 16.87
C THR A 692 -8.86 -35.61 15.63
N ASP A 693 -9.77 -35.18 14.75
CA ASP A 693 -9.45 -34.61 13.44
C ASP A 693 -10.37 -33.42 13.14
N GLU A 694 -9.81 -32.34 12.61
CA GLU A 694 -10.53 -31.18 12.08
C GLU A 694 -10.15 -30.95 10.62
N VAL A 695 -11.15 -30.76 9.74
CA VAL A 695 -10.92 -30.58 8.29
C VAL A 695 -11.83 -29.48 7.73
N MET A 696 -11.27 -28.56 6.96
CA MET A 696 -11.99 -27.54 6.20
C MET A 696 -12.08 -28.00 4.73
N THR A 697 -13.29 -28.03 4.17
CA THR A 697 -13.56 -28.55 2.82
C THR A 697 -14.44 -27.58 2.03
N LEU A 698 -14.29 -27.59 0.70
CA LEU A 698 -15.16 -26.85 -0.22
C LEU A 698 -16.15 -27.82 -0.87
N THR A 699 -17.44 -27.49 -0.79
CA THR A 699 -18.54 -28.27 -1.36
C THR A 699 -18.70 -27.96 -2.85
N SER A 700 -19.28 -28.88 -3.63
CA SER A 700 -19.59 -28.66 -5.05
C SER A 700 -20.57 -27.51 -5.33
N GLY A 701 -21.28 -27.00 -4.31
CA GLY A 701 -22.09 -25.77 -4.39
C GLY A 701 -21.31 -24.46 -4.24
N GLY A 702 -20.05 -24.52 -3.79
CA GLY A 702 -19.25 -23.35 -3.39
C GLY A 702 -19.26 -23.07 -1.87
N ASP A 703 -20.02 -23.85 -1.10
CA ASP A 703 -20.15 -23.68 0.35
C ASP A 703 -18.98 -24.32 1.11
N VAL A 704 -18.51 -23.64 2.16
CA VAL A 704 -17.36 -24.07 2.96
C VAL A 704 -17.82 -24.83 4.19
N VAL A 705 -17.37 -26.07 4.33
CA VAL A 705 -17.77 -26.97 5.42
C VAL A 705 -16.55 -27.34 6.26
N ILE A 706 -16.56 -26.89 7.50
CA ILE A 706 -15.61 -27.32 8.54
C ILE A 706 -16.22 -28.53 9.24
N THR A 707 -15.48 -29.62 9.38
CA THR A 707 -15.93 -30.84 10.08
C THR A 707 -14.98 -31.16 11.23
N ILE A 708 -15.55 -31.39 12.41
CA ILE A 708 -14.86 -31.72 13.65
C ILE A 708 -15.22 -33.15 14.04
N THR A 709 -14.22 -34.01 14.21
CA THR A 709 -14.40 -35.42 14.58
C THR A 709 -14.19 -35.60 16.08
N LEU A 710 -15.24 -36.05 16.78
CA LEU A 710 -15.30 -36.20 18.24
C LEU A 710 -15.41 -37.68 18.61
N LYS A 711 -14.47 -38.20 19.41
CA LYS A 711 -14.45 -39.61 19.87
C LYS A 711 -14.80 -39.68 21.36
N ARG A 712 -15.75 -40.53 21.76
CA ARG A 712 -16.25 -40.56 23.15
C ARG A 712 -15.27 -41.19 24.14
N ASN A 713 -15.18 -40.62 25.34
CA ASN A 713 -14.40 -41.15 26.47
C ASN A 713 -15.12 -42.32 27.18
N PHE A 714 -15.18 -43.49 26.53
CA PHE A 714 -15.96 -44.67 26.96
C PHE A 714 -15.63 -45.21 28.38
N HIS A 715 -14.47 -44.87 28.96
CA HIS A 715 -13.98 -45.39 30.25
C HIS A 715 -14.97 -45.22 31.40
N TYR A 716 -15.71 -44.11 31.45
CA TYR A 716 -16.73 -43.87 32.47
C TYR A 716 -17.83 -44.94 32.42
N HIS A 717 -18.44 -45.16 31.25
CA HIS A 717 -19.52 -46.14 31.06
C HIS A 717 -19.06 -47.58 31.31
N LEU A 718 -17.79 -47.90 31.01
CA LEU A 718 -17.20 -49.20 31.34
C LEU A 718 -17.23 -49.46 32.86
N ALA A 719 -16.86 -48.46 33.66
CA ALA A 719 -16.82 -48.56 35.12
C ALA A 719 -18.20 -48.43 35.80
N THR A 720 -19.12 -47.62 35.27
CA THR A 720 -20.41 -47.31 35.91
C THR A 720 -21.60 -48.10 35.37
N THR A 721 -21.53 -48.64 34.15
CA THR A 721 -22.63 -49.40 33.54
C THR A 721 -22.25 -50.84 33.25
N TYR A 722 -21.16 -51.08 32.52
CA TYR A 722 -20.77 -52.44 32.15
C TYR A 722 -20.30 -53.24 33.38
N LEU A 723 -19.42 -52.70 34.22
CA LEU A 723 -18.95 -53.43 35.41
C LEU A 723 -20.11 -53.81 36.37
N PRO A 724 -20.99 -52.90 36.83
CA PRO A 724 -22.12 -53.29 37.69
C PRO A 724 -23.09 -54.28 37.04
N SER A 725 -23.39 -54.13 35.74
CA SER A 725 -24.28 -55.08 35.05
C SER A 725 -23.65 -56.47 34.89
N THR A 726 -22.32 -56.58 34.63
CA THR A 726 -21.64 -57.89 34.66
C THR A 726 -21.73 -58.54 36.05
N CYS A 727 -21.51 -57.77 37.12
CA CYS A 727 -21.63 -58.27 38.50
C CYS A 727 -23.06 -58.75 38.83
N LEU A 728 -24.10 -58.05 38.37
CA LEU A 728 -25.51 -58.45 38.57
C LEU A 728 -25.86 -59.73 37.79
N VAL A 729 -25.39 -59.89 36.54
CA VAL A 729 -25.58 -61.12 35.76
C VAL A 729 -24.81 -62.28 36.40
N LEU A 730 -23.60 -62.07 36.88
CA LEU A 730 -22.83 -63.08 37.60
C LEU A 730 -23.49 -63.47 38.93
N ALA A 731 -24.02 -62.51 39.70
CA ALA A 731 -24.78 -62.78 40.91
C ALA A 731 -26.02 -63.64 40.60
N ALA A 732 -26.79 -63.28 39.57
CA ALA A 732 -27.94 -64.06 39.13
C ALA A 732 -27.56 -65.48 38.65
N LEU A 733 -26.39 -65.68 38.04
CA LEU A 733 -25.91 -67.01 37.64
C LEU A 733 -25.40 -67.85 38.84
N MET A 734 -24.76 -67.21 39.83
CA MET A 734 -24.28 -67.89 41.06
C MET A 734 -25.43 -68.52 41.87
N VAL A 735 -26.64 -67.96 41.78
CA VAL A 735 -27.86 -68.49 42.39
C VAL A 735 -28.15 -69.95 41.97
N LEU A 736 -27.79 -70.35 40.74
CA LEU A 736 -27.99 -71.72 40.23
C LEU A 736 -27.09 -72.78 40.92
N PHE A 737 -26.11 -72.37 41.72
CA PHE A 737 -25.22 -73.25 42.46
C PHE A 737 -25.62 -73.44 43.94
N ILE A 738 -26.70 -72.78 44.39
CA ILE A 738 -27.18 -72.84 45.78
C ILE A 738 -28.08 -74.08 45.96
N ASP A 739 -27.94 -74.77 47.10
CA ASP A 739 -28.73 -75.97 47.42
C ASP A 739 -30.23 -75.64 47.57
N GLN A 740 -31.08 -76.56 47.10
CA GLN A 740 -32.55 -76.44 47.02
C GLN A 740 -33.20 -76.09 48.38
N LYS A 741 -32.55 -76.42 49.50
CA LYS A 741 -32.98 -76.10 50.86
C LYS A 741 -33.16 -74.60 51.14
N HIS A 742 -32.63 -73.73 50.28
CA HIS A 742 -32.72 -72.27 50.42
C HIS A 742 -33.47 -71.59 49.26
N PHE A 743 -34.41 -72.30 48.62
CA PHE A 743 -35.19 -71.83 47.47
C PHE A 743 -35.75 -70.40 47.61
N GLU A 744 -36.33 -70.04 48.77
CA GLU A 744 -36.90 -68.69 48.98
C GLU A 744 -35.84 -67.58 48.83
N VAL A 745 -34.65 -67.78 49.41
CA VAL A 745 -33.52 -66.84 49.32
C VAL A 745 -33.00 -66.78 47.87
N THR A 746 -32.82 -67.95 47.27
CA THR A 746 -32.39 -68.17 45.88
C THR A 746 -33.31 -67.43 44.89
N LEU A 747 -34.63 -67.52 45.07
CA LEU A 747 -35.64 -66.83 44.27
C LEU A 747 -35.60 -65.30 44.46
N MET A 748 -35.46 -64.83 45.71
CA MET A 748 -35.38 -63.40 46.02
C MET A 748 -34.13 -62.73 45.44
N VAL A 749 -32.98 -63.42 45.39
CA VAL A 749 -31.76 -62.88 44.76
C VAL A 749 -31.94 -62.74 43.24
N ALA A 750 -32.61 -63.69 42.58
CA ALA A 750 -32.90 -63.59 41.15
C ALA A 750 -33.84 -62.40 40.83
N LEU A 751 -34.93 -62.25 41.59
CA LEU A 751 -35.90 -61.16 41.43
C LEU A 751 -35.31 -59.78 41.74
N THR A 752 -34.50 -59.65 42.80
CA THR A 752 -33.84 -58.38 43.14
C THR A 752 -32.75 -58.02 42.14
N SER A 753 -32.00 -58.99 41.60
CA SER A 753 -31.03 -58.76 40.51
C SER A 753 -31.72 -58.26 39.24
N MET A 754 -32.91 -58.79 38.89
CA MET A 754 -33.73 -58.29 37.78
C MET A 754 -34.20 -56.85 38.02
N LEU A 755 -34.66 -56.52 39.23
CA LEU A 755 -35.13 -55.18 39.59
C LEU A 755 -34.01 -54.13 39.51
N VAL A 756 -32.82 -54.45 40.04
CA VAL A 756 -31.66 -53.53 40.02
C VAL A 756 -31.10 -53.39 38.59
N MET A 757 -31.18 -54.42 37.76
CA MET A 757 -30.85 -54.29 36.33
C MET A 757 -31.84 -53.36 35.61
N TYR A 758 -33.13 -53.42 35.96
CA TYR A 758 -34.14 -52.55 35.35
C TYR A 758 -33.96 -51.07 35.74
N THR A 759 -33.62 -50.77 36.99
CA THR A 759 -33.34 -49.39 37.41
C THR A 759 -32.04 -48.85 36.78
N LEU A 760 -31.01 -49.70 36.59
CA LEU A 760 -29.81 -49.35 35.83
C LEU A 760 -30.14 -49.05 34.35
N TYR A 761 -30.95 -49.89 33.71
CA TYR A 761 -31.42 -49.67 32.33
C TYR A 761 -32.20 -48.35 32.20
N GLN A 762 -33.14 -48.09 33.10
CA GLN A 762 -33.93 -46.86 33.08
C GLN A 762 -33.06 -45.61 33.32
N GLY A 763 -32.06 -45.68 34.21
CA GLY A 763 -31.11 -44.60 34.44
C GLY A 763 -30.31 -44.23 33.18
N VAL A 764 -29.73 -45.24 32.51
CA VAL A 764 -28.95 -45.05 31.27
C VAL A 764 -29.83 -44.60 30.10
N SER A 765 -31.04 -45.15 29.98
CA SER A 765 -32.00 -44.78 28.92
C SER A 765 -32.49 -43.33 29.05
N ASN A 766 -32.62 -42.82 30.28
CA ASN A 766 -33.02 -41.43 30.54
C ASN A 766 -31.89 -40.41 30.32
N SER A 767 -30.62 -40.81 30.40
CA SER A 767 -29.47 -39.91 30.22
C SER A 767 -29.04 -39.71 28.75
N LEU A 768 -29.80 -40.25 27.79
CA LEU A 768 -29.47 -40.25 26.36
C LEU A 768 -30.71 -39.90 25.52
N PRO A 769 -30.55 -39.29 24.32
CA PRO A 769 -31.69 -38.96 23.47
C PRO A 769 -32.43 -40.22 22.99
N LYS A 770 -33.73 -40.09 22.73
CA LYS A 770 -34.61 -41.20 22.35
C LYS A 770 -34.51 -41.48 20.86
N THR A 771 -33.72 -42.48 20.50
CA THR A 771 -33.50 -42.91 19.12
C THR A 771 -34.54 -43.93 18.66
N ALA A 772 -34.89 -43.92 17.37
CA ALA A 772 -35.76 -44.94 16.78
C ALA A 772 -35.06 -46.31 16.59
N TYR A 773 -33.72 -46.32 16.60
CA TYR A 773 -32.87 -47.50 16.56
C TYR A 773 -32.36 -47.87 17.96
N LEU A 774 -32.09 -49.16 18.17
CA LEU A 774 -31.40 -49.66 19.37
C LEU A 774 -29.91 -49.31 19.33
N LYS A 775 -29.36 -48.88 20.46
CA LYS A 775 -27.92 -48.63 20.67
C LYS A 775 -27.25 -49.91 21.17
N LEU A 776 -25.93 -50.02 20.98
CA LEU A 776 -25.15 -51.14 21.50
C LEU A 776 -25.30 -51.34 23.02
N ILE A 777 -25.41 -50.25 23.79
CA ILE A 777 -25.67 -50.31 25.24
C ILE A 777 -27.08 -50.81 25.59
N ASP A 778 -28.09 -50.51 24.78
CA ASP A 778 -29.46 -50.98 24.98
C ASP A 778 -29.52 -52.51 24.80
N ILE A 779 -28.87 -53.02 23.75
CA ILE A 779 -28.75 -54.46 23.47
C ILE A 779 -28.06 -55.19 24.64
N TRP A 780 -27.00 -54.61 25.19
CA TRP A 780 -26.31 -55.15 26.36
C TRP A 780 -27.21 -55.19 27.62
N LEU A 781 -27.92 -54.11 27.91
CA LEU A 781 -28.78 -54.01 29.09
C LEU A 781 -30.06 -54.86 28.97
N ILE A 782 -30.63 -54.99 27.77
CA ILE A 782 -31.74 -55.91 27.47
C ILE A 782 -31.29 -57.37 27.67
N PHE A 783 -30.09 -57.75 27.21
CA PHE A 783 -29.52 -59.06 27.51
C PHE A 783 -29.32 -59.24 29.03
N GLY A 784 -28.81 -58.21 29.71
CA GLY A 784 -28.68 -58.17 31.17
C GLY A 784 -30.00 -58.36 31.93
N LEU A 785 -31.14 -57.97 31.37
CA LEU A 785 -32.49 -58.18 31.93
C LEU A 785 -33.03 -59.59 31.66
N ILE A 786 -32.79 -60.13 30.45
CA ILE A 786 -33.26 -61.47 30.05
C ILE A 786 -32.57 -62.56 30.89
N MET A 787 -31.30 -62.38 31.26
CA MET A 787 -30.52 -63.41 31.97
C MET A 787 -31.05 -63.72 33.40
N PRO A 788 -31.26 -62.75 34.32
CA PRO A 788 -31.92 -63.01 35.60
C PRO A 788 -33.35 -63.56 35.48
N PHE A 789 -34.10 -63.12 34.46
CA PHE A 789 -35.45 -63.64 34.20
C PHE A 789 -35.42 -65.12 33.76
N ALA A 790 -34.46 -65.52 32.93
CA ALA A 790 -34.24 -66.91 32.56
C ALA A 790 -33.84 -67.77 33.79
N VAL A 791 -32.98 -67.25 34.68
CA VAL A 791 -32.65 -67.92 35.95
C VAL A 791 -33.90 -68.09 36.82
N PHE A 792 -34.70 -67.03 36.99
CA PHE A 792 -35.97 -67.09 37.72
C PHE A 792 -36.92 -68.17 37.18
N LEU A 793 -37.12 -68.25 35.86
CA LEU A 793 -37.94 -69.29 35.24
C LEU A 793 -37.37 -70.71 35.49
N VAL A 794 -36.05 -70.89 35.37
CA VAL A 794 -35.38 -72.17 35.65
C VAL A 794 -35.58 -72.60 37.11
N LEU A 795 -35.48 -71.67 38.06
CA LEU A 795 -35.73 -71.95 39.49
C LEU A 795 -37.19 -72.37 39.74
N VAL A 796 -38.17 -71.66 39.17
CA VAL A 796 -39.60 -71.98 39.34
C VAL A 796 -39.94 -73.33 38.70
N VAL A 797 -39.43 -73.62 37.50
CA VAL A 797 -39.61 -74.94 36.85
C VAL A 797 -38.93 -76.05 37.64
N TRP A 798 -37.74 -75.80 38.20
CA TRP A 798 -37.06 -76.76 39.06
C TRP A 798 -37.89 -77.10 40.30
N GLU A 799 -38.50 -76.12 40.97
CA GLU A 799 -39.28 -76.38 42.18
C GLU A 799 -40.63 -77.07 41.91
N LEU A 800 -41.28 -76.79 40.76
CA LEU A 800 -42.47 -77.54 40.34
C LEU A 800 -42.15 -79.04 40.14
N LEU A 801 -41.02 -79.36 39.51
CA LEU A 801 -40.55 -80.74 39.33
C LEU A 801 -40.02 -81.38 40.63
N SER A 802 -39.49 -80.57 41.55
CA SER A 802 -39.12 -80.96 42.91
C SER A 802 -40.34 -81.44 43.71
N TYR A 803 -41.46 -80.73 43.58
CA TYR A 803 -42.73 -81.05 44.24
C TYR A 803 -43.36 -82.36 43.73
N GLU A 804 -43.45 -82.57 42.41
CA GLU A 804 -43.98 -83.82 41.83
C GLU A 804 -43.17 -85.06 42.26
N ARG A 805 -41.85 -84.92 42.36
CA ARG A 805 -40.94 -85.98 42.85
C ARG A 805 -41.16 -86.33 44.32
N ASN A 806 -41.61 -85.39 45.16
CA ASN A 806 -41.87 -85.63 46.58
C ASN A 806 -43.31 -86.10 46.85
N SER A 807 -44.28 -85.79 45.98
CA SER A 807 -45.68 -86.20 46.16
C SER A 807 -45.94 -87.67 45.77
N SER A 808 -45.02 -88.32 45.03
CA SER A 808 -45.16 -89.69 44.52
C SER A 808 -45.04 -90.82 45.58
N VAL A 809 -45.28 -90.53 46.86
CA VAL A 809 -45.18 -91.49 47.99
C VAL A 809 -46.51 -92.27 48.20
N VAL A 810 -47.60 -91.87 47.54
CA VAL A 810 -48.86 -92.63 47.55
C VAL A 810 -48.73 -93.90 46.68
N SER A 811 -48.40 -95.01 47.33
CA SER A 811 -48.21 -96.32 46.70
C SER A 811 -49.46 -96.83 45.98
N PHE A 812 -49.35 -97.09 44.67
CA PHE A 812 -50.33 -97.86 43.92
C PHE A 812 -49.64 -99.04 43.21
N LYS A 813 -50.06 -100.27 43.54
CA LYS A 813 -49.43 -101.49 43.02
C LYS A 813 -49.92 -101.84 41.61
N GLY A 814 -49.02 -101.72 40.62
CA GLY A 814 -49.03 -102.54 39.41
C GLY A 814 -49.40 -101.82 38.11
N ILE A 815 -48.37 -101.38 37.38
CA ILE A 815 -48.32 -101.20 35.91
C ILE A 815 -46.82 -101.03 35.54
N PRO A 816 -46.34 -101.45 34.35
CA PRO A 816 -45.01 -102.06 34.25
C PRO A 816 -43.81 -101.14 33.96
N VAL A 817 -42.63 -101.72 34.21
CA VAL A 817 -41.20 -101.34 34.01
C VAL A 817 -40.85 -100.26 32.96
N ILE A 818 -41.66 -100.06 31.92
CA ILE A 818 -41.44 -99.06 30.86
C ILE A 818 -41.30 -97.65 31.48
N THR A 819 -42.10 -97.34 32.50
CA THR A 819 -42.05 -96.05 33.22
C THR A 819 -40.66 -95.75 33.78
N HIS A 820 -39.97 -96.72 34.36
CA HIS A 820 -38.67 -96.51 34.99
C HIS A 820 -37.57 -96.15 33.98
N ASN A 821 -37.59 -96.75 32.78
CA ASN A 821 -36.61 -96.41 31.74
C ASN A 821 -36.92 -95.07 31.06
N VAL A 822 -38.20 -94.75 30.83
CA VAL A 822 -38.60 -93.42 30.33
C VAL A 822 -38.27 -92.34 31.36
N PHE A 823 -38.51 -92.56 32.66
CA PHE A 823 -38.19 -91.60 33.72
C PHE A 823 -36.67 -91.43 33.91
N LYS A 824 -35.88 -92.50 33.72
CA LYS A 824 -34.40 -92.43 33.75
C LYS A 824 -33.83 -91.73 32.52
N ALA A 825 -34.41 -91.95 31.33
CA ALA A 825 -34.07 -91.20 30.12
C ALA A 825 -34.47 -89.72 30.25
N ALA A 826 -35.64 -89.43 30.82
CA ALA A 826 -36.12 -88.07 31.08
C ALA A 826 -35.25 -87.34 32.11
N THR A 827 -34.83 -87.99 33.20
CA THR A 827 -33.91 -87.38 34.17
C THR A 827 -32.50 -87.18 33.61
N VAL A 828 -31.98 -88.07 32.76
CA VAL A 828 -30.70 -87.83 32.05
C VAL A 828 -30.84 -86.69 31.05
N ALA A 829 -31.90 -86.67 30.24
CA ALA A 829 -32.19 -85.58 29.30
C ALA A 829 -32.42 -84.23 30.01
N TYR A 830 -33.07 -84.25 31.18
CA TYR A 830 -33.26 -83.08 32.04
C TYR A 830 -31.95 -82.59 32.63
N VAL A 831 -31.08 -83.48 33.15
CA VAL A 831 -29.77 -83.10 33.68
C VAL A 831 -28.87 -82.56 32.56
N THR A 832 -28.88 -83.15 31.36
CA THR A 832 -28.12 -82.60 30.23
C THR A 832 -28.71 -81.28 29.71
N TRP A 833 -30.05 -81.15 29.62
CA TRP A 833 -30.71 -79.90 29.24
C TRP A 833 -30.46 -78.79 30.26
N PHE A 834 -30.55 -79.09 31.55
CA PHE A 834 -30.23 -78.17 32.64
C PHE A 834 -28.75 -77.76 32.61
N SER A 835 -27.82 -78.71 32.39
CA SER A 835 -26.40 -78.38 32.21
C SER A 835 -26.16 -77.52 30.96
N ILE A 836 -26.84 -77.78 29.85
CA ILE A 836 -26.71 -76.98 28.62
C ILE A 836 -27.32 -75.59 28.81
N SER A 837 -28.51 -75.49 29.43
CA SER A 837 -29.24 -74.24 29.66
C SER A 837 -28.64 -73.36 30.76
N SER A 838 -27.96 -73.95 31.76
CA SER A 838 -27.39 -73.24 32.90
C SER A 838 -25.90 -72.94 32.76
N PHE A 839 -25.16 -73.74 31.98
CA PHE A 839 -23.73 -73.52 31.74
C PHE A 839 -23.47 -73.11 30.29
N PHE A 840 -23.81 -73.94 29.30
CA PHE A 840 -23.43 -73.67 27.91
C PHE A 840 -24.10 -72.44 27.30
N VAL A 841 -25.41 -72.24 27.50
CA VAL A 841 -26.11 -71.07 26.94
C VAL A 841 -25.64 -69.76 27.58
N PRO A 842 -25.54 -69.62 28.92
CA PRO A 842 -24.94 -68.45 29.55
C PRO A 842 -23.47 -68.22 29.17
N LEU A 843 -22.67 -69.29 29.12
CA LEU A 843 -21.25 -69.20 28.75
C LEU A 843 -21.08 -68.77 27.30
N LEU A 844 -21.81 -69.36 26.35
CA LEU A 844 -21.75 -68.99 24.94
C LEU A 844 -22.26 -67.57 24.70
N ALA A 845 -23.32 -67.14 25.40
CA ALA A 845 -23.83 -65.78 25.31
C ALA A 845 -22.83 -64.77 25.89
N LEU A 846 -22.28 -65.01 27.09
CA LEU A 846 -21.24 -64.18 27.67
C LEU A 846 -19.98 -64.15 26.79
N VAL A 847 -19.48 -65.30 26.31
CA VAL A 847 -18.32 -65.39 25.41
C VAL A 847 -18.60 -64.66 24.10
N PHE A 848 -19.79 -64.74 23.52
CA PHE A 848 -20.16 -63.99 22.33
C PHE A 848 -20.18 -62.48 22.60
N CYS A 849 -20.85 -62.03 23.67
CA CYS A 849 -20.92 -60.61 24.01
C CYS A 849 -19.54 -60.04 24.36
N TYR A 850 -18.73 -60.74 25.16
CA TYR A 850 -17.33 -60.35 25.42
C TYR A 850 -16.47 -60.40 24.16
N ALA A 851 -16.64 -61.39 23.26
CA ALA A 851 -15.89 -61.43 22.01
C ALA A 851 -16.25 -60.26 21.08
N GLN A 852 -17.53 -59.85 21.02
CA GLN A 852 -17.95 -58.66 20.26
C GLN A 852 -17.42 -57.37 20.90
N ILE A 853 -17.45 -57.24 22.23
CA ILE A 853 -16.85 -56.10 22.95
C ILE A 853 -15.33 -56.05 22.72
N CYS A 854 -14.62 -57.16 22.91
CA CYS A 854 -13.19 -57.25 22.63
C CYS A 854 -12.87 -56.97 21.16
N ARG A 855 -13.73 -57.36 20.21
CA ARG A 855 -13.58 -57.03 18.78
C ARG A 855 -13.81 -55.54 18.51
N ALA A 856 -14.80 -54.91 19.13
CA ALA A 856 -15.06 -53.47 19.02
C ALA A 856 -13.92 -52.63 19.62
N ILE A 857 -13.38 -53.06 20.77
CA ILE A 857 -12.20 -52.48 21.42
C ILE A 857 -10.96 -52.69 20.54
N TRP A 858 -10.72 -53.92 20.05
CA TRP A 858 -9.56 -54.23 19.21
C TRP A 858 -9.57 -53.46 17.88
N ASN A 859 -10.73 -53.32 17.24
CA ASN A 859 -10.89 -52.48 16.06
C ASN A 859 -10.57 -51.01 16.38
N ASN A 860 -11.02 -50.49 17.52
CA ASN A 860 -10.71 -49.12 17.97
C ASN A 860 -9.22 -48.92 18.28
N PHE A 861 -8.55 -49.89 18.89
CA PHE A 861 -7.10 -49.85 19.15
C PHE A 861 -6.26 -50.06 17.88
N SER A 862 -6.76 -50.85 16.92
CA SER A 862 -6.09 -51.08 15.63
C SER A 862 -6.21 -49.87 14.71
N ALA A 863 -7.34 -49.16 14.73
CA ALA A 863 -7.50 -47.88 14.02
C ALA A 863 -6.49 -46.83 14.54
N ASN A 864 -6.30 -46.74 15.86
CA ASN A 864 -5.26 -45.92 16.49
C ASN A 864 -3.81 -46.37 16.18
N LYS A 865 -3.60 -47.44 15.39
CA LYS A 865 -2.29 -47.96 14.95
C LYS A 865 -2.11 -47.99 13.43
N ALA A 866 -3.07 -47.48 12.65
CA ALA A 866 -2.86 -47.28 11.22
C ALA A 866 -1.78 -46.19 11.03
N PRO A 867 -0.68 -46.46 10.28
CA PRO A 867 0.30 -45.42 10.01
C PRO A 867 -0.32 -44.35 9.10
N THR A 868 0.06 -43.09 9.32
CA THR A 868 -0.31 -41.96 8.45
C THR A 868 -0.02 -42.31 7.00
N ILE A 869 -1.06 -42.32 6.15
CA ILE A 869 -0.90 -42.53 4.72
C ILE A 869 -0.23 -41.27 4.14
N THR A 870 1.08 -41.32 4.01
CA THR A 870 1.81 -40.39 3.17
C THR A 870 1.37 -40.59 1.72
N LEU A 871 0.68 -39.59 1.17
CA LEU A 871 0.46 -39.52 -0.27
C LEU A 871 1.83 -39.52 -0.98
N PRO A 872 1.98 -40.25 -2.10
CA PRO A 872 3.24 -40.28 -2.83
C PRO A 872 3.56 -38.88 -3.37
N ALA A 873 4.82 -38.46 -3.24
CA ALA A 873 5.31 -37.25 -3.88
C ALA A 873 5.13 -37.33 -5.41
N PRO A 874 4.88 -36.21 -6.10
CA PRO A 874 4.75 -36.22 -7.56
C PRO A 874 6.05 -36.70 -8.22
N PRO A 875 5.97 -37.44 -9.34
CA PRO A 875 7.13 -38.03 -9.98
C PRO A 875 8.07 -36.95 -10.54
N MET A 876 9.37 -37.06 -10.25
CA MET A 876 10.39 -36.25 -10.94
C MET A 876 10.48 -36.65 -12.42
N GLU A 877 10.55 -35.65 -13.30
CA GLU A 877 10.76 -35.90 -14.73
C GLU A 877 12.15 -36.48 -15.01
N HIS A 878 12.17 -37.69 -15.59
CA HIS A 878 13.40 -38.30 -16.09
C HIS A 878 13.82 -37.67 -17.42
N VAL A 879 14.71 -36.69 -17.37
CA VAL A 879 15.42 -36.16 -18.55
C VAL A 879 16.17 -37.32 -19.25
N PRO A 880 15.94 -37.57 -20.55
CA PRO A 880 16.43 -38.78 -21.22
C PRO A 880 17.94 -38.72 -21.56
N ARG A 881 18.63 -39.82 -21.28
CA ARG A 881 20.08 -39.99 -21.55
C ARG A 881 20.33 -40.35 -23.02
N ALA A 882 20.56 -39.33 -23.86
CA ALA A 882 20.88 -39.51 -25.27
C ALA A 882 22.23 -40.22 -25.50
N ARG A 883 22.39 -40.88 -26.66
CA ARG A 883 23.59 -41.66 -27.03
C ARG A 883 24.65 -40.82 -27.74
N THR A 884 25.89 -41.29 -27.65
CA THR A 884 27.10 -40.81 -28.32
C THR A 884 27.03 -40.84 -29.86
N ALA A 885 27.43 -39.75 -30.53
CA ALA A 885 27.98 -39.78 -31.89
C ALA A 885 28.83 -38.51 -32.22
N THR A 886 30.14 -38.70 -32.38
CA THR A 886 31.07 -38.03 -33.32
C THR A 886 30.81 -36.60 -33.85
N GLY A 887 31.79 -35.69 -33.73
CA GLY A 887 31.95 -34.55 -34.66
C GLY A 887 32.81 -33.36 -34.19
N SER A 888 33.75 -32.92 -35.03
CA SER A 888 34.54 -31.66 -34.95
C SER A 888 33.70 -30.37 -34.84
N GLY A 889 34.19 -29.22 -34.35
CA GLY A 889 35.54 -28.84 -33.87
C GLY A 889 35.71 -27.30 -33.80
N THR A 890 36.94 -26.82 -33.53
CA THR A 890 37.45 -25.41 -33.55
C THR A 890 36.82 -24.35 -32.61
N ASP A 891 37.65 -23.87 -31.66
CA ASP A 891 38.03 -22.48 -31.26
C ASP A 891 37.11 -21.26 -31.62
N CYS A 892 37.14 -20.12 -30.90
CA CYS A 892 38.21 -19.52 -30.08
C CYS A 892 37.72 -18.40 -29.11
N SER A 893 38.47 -18.12 -28.02
CA SER A 893 38.58 -16.83 -27.28
C SER A 893 37.34 -16.24 -26.56
N THR A 894 37.37 -15.46 -25.45
CA THR A 894 38.29 -15.07 -24.33
C THR A 894 37.44 -14.27 -23.30
N ARG A 895 37.76 -13.95 -22.02
CA ARG A 895 38.91 -14.13 -21.09
C ARG A 895 38.42 -13.90 -19.61
N HIS A 896 39.33 -14.10 -18.63
CA HIS A 896 39.39 -13.62 -17.21
C HIS A 896 38.09 -13.23 -16.44
N ALA A 897 37.74 -13.75 -15.25
CA ALA A 897 38.38 -14.59 -14.20
C ALA A 897 39.24 -13.91 -13.10
N SER A 898 38.72 -13.97 -11.87
CA SER A 898 39.34 -13.92 -10.50
C SER A 898 38.17 -14.11 -9.49
N GLU A 899 38.04 -15.09 -8.58
CA GLU A 899 38.98 -15.78 -7.66
C GLU A 899 39.67 -14.81 -6.68
N PHE A 900 39.79 -15.04 -5.36
CA PHE A 900 39.81 -16.26 -4.52
C PHE A 900 38.64 -16.29 -3.46
N MET A 901 38.19 -17.39 -2.83
CA MET A 901 38.83 -18.54 -2.09
C MET A 901 39.39 -18.15 -0.70
N VAL A 902 39.38 -18.98 0.38
CA VAL A 902 39.07 -20.43 0.55
C VAL A 902 38.66 -20.81 2.02
N SER A 903 38.08 -22.02 2.22
CA SER A 903 37.91 -22.93 3.40
C SER A 903 37.95 -22.46 4.89
N GLY A 904 37.35 -23.16 5.87
CA GLY A 904 36.51 -24.38 5.86
C GLY A 904 36.97 -25.51 6.82
N THR A 905 36.09 -26.50 7.11
CA THR A 905 36.36 -27.83 7.75
C THR A 905 36.74 -27.86 9.27
N SER A 906 36.50 -28.88 10.12
CA SER A 906 35.61 -30.08 10.16
C SER A 906 35.79 -30.92 11.48
N PHE A 907 34.95 -31.95 11.72
CA PHE A 907 35.02 -33.02 12.78
C PHE A 907 34.77 -32.61 14.27
N ILE A 908 34.61 -33.54 15.24
CA ILE A 908 33.61 -34.64 15.45
C ILE A 908 33.78 -35.30 16.86
N GLN A 909 32.71 -35.86 17.44
CA GLN A 909 32.61 -36.81 18.59
C GLN A 909 33.17 -36.45 20.00
N GLN A 910 32.29 -36.60 21.03
CA GLN A 910 32.32 -37.65 22.10
C GLN A 910 33.69 -38.07 22.71
N ASP A 911 33.90 -38.23 24.03
CA ASP A 911 33.08 -38.92 25.06
C ASP A 911 33.43 -38.53 26.54
N ASP A 912 32.52 -38.89 27.46
CA ASP A 912 32.65 -39.40 28.85
C ASP A 912 33.28 -38.68 30.10
N GLU A 913 32.55 -38.93 31.20
CA GLU A 913 32.89 -39.10 32.64
C GLU A 913 33.04 -37.96 33.68
N GLU A 914 32.74 -38.38 34.92
CA GLU A 914 32.42 -37.66 36.17
C GLU A 914 33.69 -37.47 37.08
N PRO A 915 33.65 -37.04 38.38
CA PRO A 915 32.52 -36.76 39.30
C PRO A 915 32.59 -35.48 40.17
N SER A 916 31.50 -35.22 40.94
CA SER A 916 31.50 -35.12 42.42
C SER A 916 30.81 -33.92 43.12
N ALA A 917 30.36 -34.20 44.35
CA ALA A 917 30.18 -33.28 45.50
C ALA A 917 28.94 -32.34 45.60
N ASN A 918 27.81 -32.93 46.03
CA ASN A 918 27.12 -32.68 47.32
C ASN A 918 26.57 -31.29 47.77
N ILE A 919 25.38 -31.37 48.40
CA ILE A 919 24.79 -30.47 49.43
C ILE A 919 24.23 -29.10 48.97
N GLY A 920 22.97 -28.81 49.32
CA GLY A 920 22.37 -27.47 49.12
C GLY A 920 20.83 -27.42 49.16
N VAL A 921 20.18 -27.87 50.25
CA VAL A 921 18.71 -27.80 50.37
C VAL A 921 18.26 -26.56 51.16
N SER A 922 17.50 -25.67 50.53
CA SER A 922 16.53 -24.81 51.20
C SER A 922 15.38 -24.44 50.26
N LYS A 923 14.17 -24.91 50.57
CA LYS A 923 12.92 -24.27 50.14
C LYS A 923 12.52 -23.29 51.24
N GLU A 924 11.93 -22.17 50.89
CA GLU A 924 11.00 -21.50 51.79
C GLU A 924 9.83 -20.86 51.04
N LYS A 925 8.72 -20.67 51.75
CA LYS A 925 7.49 -19.97 51.33
C LYS A 925 7.62 -18.54 51.93
N GLU A 926 6.68 -17.59 51.88
CA GLU A 926 5.25 -17.58 51.57
C GLU A 926 4.76 -16.12 51.33
N SER A 927 3.53 -15.95 50.83
CA SER A 927 2.85 -14.68 50.53
C SER A 927 3.49 -13.84 49.40
N LYS A 928 2.71 -13.23 48.49
CA LYS A 928 1.28 -12.91 48.50
C LYS A 928 0.51 -13.52 47.33
#